data_AF-A0A182K947-F1
#
_entry.id   AF-A0A182K947-F1
#
_cell.length_a   1.000
_cell.length_b   1.000
_cell.length_c   1.000
_cell.angle_alpha   90.00
_cell.angle_beta   90.00
_cell.angle_gamma   90.00
#
_symmetry.space_group_name_H-M   'P 1'
#
loop_
_entity.id
_entity.type
_entity.pdbx_description
1 polymer ?
#
loop_
_entity_poly.entity_id
_entity_poly.type
_entity_poly.pdbx_seq_one_letter_code
_entity_poly.pdbx_strand_id
1 'polypeptide(L)'
;MFDCELQPKTEVRCVTLSELGERKQKPLNDNGDAEDDCREKFPSVGPILASKLEGFCNRKFLTKRLPILQWLPTYEANFLVEDIVAGLSVGLTVIPQGIAFAVMANLEPQYGLYSAFMGCFVYCVFGSCKDLTIGPTAIMALMVQVYVGSLGADFAVLLTFLTGCIILMFGLLNLGFLVQFISMPVTAGFTSAAAITIASGQVKSLLGLPGRSNEFVESWINVYKHIEQTKLWDAMLGFATIGILLLLRSLRSKWSSVGKYLALSRNAVVVIGGATLAYYCSTLDAKPFSLTGTVTPGLPPVRLPPFTTVLNNQTLAFNEMTSKLGSSIIALPLIAILETIAIVKAFSKGKSIDATQELVALGMCNIFGSIVSSMPITGSFTRTAVNNNSGVRTPLGGIVTGILVLLSLGLLTDTFYFIPKSVLAGVMIAAMFFMIEFHAAVEIWRTKKVDIIPFVVTLVSCLLLGLEYGMLIGIALNICFVLYMTSRPSIDQAFLRTSSGIEAMVVKPDQSLIYSSIEYLKHEIVKRTDKTQVATVIIDGSNISYVDSTAAKIFSSIIEELAFRGRTVLLWNWNRSVRCTLIRLNKVQFHPLFKNGGLEQLDKQICNENEDIREHFPQPGQLISTCCRGICTRKQLFKRFPILQWLPSYRVDYLVDDIVAGLSVALTVIPQGIAYAAIANLDPQYGLYSAFMGCFIYCILGSCKDVTIGPTAIMSLMINAHVGNNGPELAILSAFVSGCVILLLGILNLGFLVQFISFPVSSGFTSAAAITIASGQVKSLLGISAQSNEFLDSWINVFENIQDIRLWDSVLGIVTIVLLLVLMQMKNLKGNKCWRIFGKYIALSRNAIAVISGTLLAYILSDVGKSPPFQLIGNVTPGLPPIQLPPFSTIIDEQPYSFFEMIAELGTSVISLPLIAILESVAIAKAFSKGKAIDATQEMIALGVSNIAGSFVSSMPVTGSFTRSAVNNNSGIRTQLGGITTGTVVLLALGLLTNTFYYIPKASLAAVIIAAMFFMVEFHAAAEIWRTKRVDIFPMMCTLVACLLLGLEYGMIVGIGINVCIVLYQISRPSIESVLLTIDGNCVLVIQPDQSLIYSSAEYLKHQLLKQAAKHECRIIVLDGSHINSVDTTVAKVLVSMTQDVEHSDRKIVYWKWSRPAQCTLLRLERTLFQNVFSSEEKIDVIIKELIHLQQTTARGEA
;
A
#
# COMPACT_ATOMS: atom_id res chain seq x y z
N MET A 1 47.64 -14.31 -15.94
CA MET A 1 48.14 -13.11 -15.24
C MET A 1 46.92 -12.24 -14.94
N PHE A 2 46.40 -12.36 -13.72
CA PHE A 2 45.51 -11.48 -12.96
C PHE A 2 44.95 -12.34 -11.83
N ASP A 3 45.85 -12.60 -10.87
CA ASP A 3 45.47 -13.02 -9.53
C ASP A 3 44.68 -11.89 -8.89
N CYS A 4 43.45 -12.18 -8.47
CA CYS A 4 42.63 -11.25 -7.70
C CYS A 4 42.33 -11.91 -6.35
N GLU A 5 42.90 -11.31 -5.32
CA GLU A 5 42.81 -11.68 -3.91
C GLU A 5 41.34 -11.92 -3.49
N LEU A 6 41.08 -13.13 -2.97
CA LEU A 6 39.88 -13.43 -2.21
C LEU A 6 39.89 -12.62 -0.91
N GLN A 7 39.14 -11.51 -0.85
CA GLN A 7 38.76 -10.92 0.43
C GLN A 7 37.86 -11.89 1.23
N PRO A 8 38.04 -12.02 2.55
CA PRO A 8 37.29 -12.97 3.35
C PRO A 8 35.85 -12.46 3.53
N LYS A 9 34.90 -13.26 3.04
CA LYS A 9 33.48 -13.15 3.40
C LYS A 9 33.31 -13.52 4.86
N THR A 10 32.41 -12.80 5.54
CA THR A 10 31.86 -13.05 6.89
C THR A 10 32.15 -14.45 7.42
N GLU A 11 33.13 -14.56 8.32
CA GLU A 11 33.46 -15.80 9.04
C GLU A 11 32.22 -16.30 9.79
N VAL A 12 31.66 -17.44 9.35
CA VAL A 12 30.81 -18.27 10.21
C VAL A 12 31.77 -19.00 11.14
N ARG A 13 31.98 -18.50 12.36
CA ARG A 13 32.81 -19.17 13.36
C ARG A 13 32.04 -20.36 13.93
N CYS A 14 32.68 -21.52 14.00
CA CYS A 14 32.24 -22.63 14.85
C CYS A 14 32.45 -22.20 16.31
N VAL A 15 31.39 -22.20 17.11
CA VAL A 15 31.42 -21.72 18.51
C VAL A 15 31.00 -22.89 19.40
N THR A 16 31.78 -23.17 20.45
CA THR A 16 31.39 -24.18 21.44
C THR A 16 30.31 -23.64 22.38
N LEU A 17 29.51 -24.51 23.00
CA LEU A 17 28.44 -24.11 23.92
C LEU A 17 28.89 -23.18 25.07
N SER A 18 30.11 -23.38 25.56
CA SER A 18 30.76 -22.51 26.54
C SER A 18 30.91 -21.07 26.03
N GLU A 19 31.31 -20.88 24.78
CA GLU A 19 31.52 -19.57 24.17
C GLU A 19 30.21 -18.86 23.80
N LEU A 20 29.13 -19.61 23.52
CA LEU A 20 27.80 -19.04 23.26
C LEU A 20 27.16 -18.47 24.54
N GLY A 21 27.37 -19.14 25.69
CA GLY A 21 26.98 -18.65 27.02
C GLY A 21 27.78 -17.42 27.45
N GLU A 22 29.11 -17.43 27.24
CA GLU A 22 29.98 -16.28 27.57
C GLU A 22 29.69 -15.04 26.73
N ARG A 23 29.21 -15.17 25.49
CA ARG A 23 28.81 -14.03 24.65
C ARG A 23 27.54 -13.32 25.12
N LYS A 24 26.59 -14.04 25.74
CA LYS A 24 25.42 -13.41 26.39
C LYS A 24 25.78 -12.81 27.75
N GLN A 25 26.89 -13.22 28.35
CA GLN A 25 27.27 -12.87 29.72
C GLN A 25 28.48 -11.94 29.86
N LYS A 26 29.16 -11.49 28.79
CA LYS A 26 30.27 -10.54 28.96
C LYS A 26 29.74 -9.21 29.54
N PRO A 27 30.00 -8.88 30.82
CA PRO A 27 29.76 -7.52 31.28
C PRO A 27 30.77 -6.64 30.53
N LEU A 28 30.32 -5.51 30.00
CA LEU A 28 31.27 -4.48 29.61
C LEU A 28 32.07 -4.12 30.86
N ASN A 29 33.39 -4.29 30.80
CA ASN A 29 34.30 -3.88 31.87
C ASN A 29 33.96 -2.46 32.33
N ASP A 30 33.88 -2.29 33.64
CA ASP A 30 33.53 -1.08 34.38
C ASP A 30 34.60 0.03 34.31
N ASN A 31 35.48 0.01 33.31
CA ASN A 31 36.53 1.01 33.12
C ASN A 31 36.24 1.81 31.85
N GLY A 32 36.11 3.12 32.02
CA GLY A 32 35.60 4.09 31.06
C GLY A 32 36.26 4.13 29.68
N ASP A 33 35.54 4.82 28.79
CA ASP A 33 36.04 5.47 27.58
C ASP A 33 36.49 4.58 26.40
N ALA A 34 35.71 3.56 26.05
CA ALA A 34 35.59 3.21 24.64
C ALA A 34 34.47 4.06 24.03
N GLU A 35 34.80 5.20 23.41
CA GLU A 35 33.86 5.91 22.53
C GLU A 35 33.40 4.91 21.45
N ASP A 36 32.21 4.34 21.64
CA ASP A 36 31.54 3.54 20.62
C ASP A 36 31.44 4.42 19.37
N ASP A 37 32.25 4.12 18.34
CA ASP A 37 32.27 4.86 17.08
C ASP A 37 30.93 4.67 16.37
N CYS A 38 29.97 5.51 16.76
CA CYS A 38 28.61 5.53 16.23
C CYS A 38 28.59 6.10 14.81
N ARG A 39 29.68 6.23 14.05
CA ARG A 39 29.63 6.71 12.66
C ARG A 39 28.95 5.67 11.75
N GLU A 40 28.01 6.14 10.92
CA GLU A 40 27.34 5.27 9.94
C GLU A 40 28.34 4.90 8.85
N LYS A 41 28.72 3.61 8.77
CA LYS A 41 29.46 3.10 7.62
C LYS A 41 28.48 3.05 6.45
N PHE A 42 28.66 3.96 5.49
CA PHE A 42 27.86 3.96 4.26
C PHE A 42 28.01 2.58 3.60
N PRO A 43 26.92 1.90 3.22
CA PRO A 43 27.01 0.92 2.15
C PRO A 43 27.34 1.74 0.91
N SER A 44 28.62 1.85 0.58
CA SER A 44 29.13 2.71 -0.49
C SER A 44 28.33 2.44 -1.76
N VAL A 45 27.43 3.37 -2.10
CA VAL A 45 26.42 3.16 -3.16
C VAL A 45 27.11 3.03 -4.50
N GLY A 46 28.22 3.75 -4.68
CA GLY A 46 29.13 3.64 -5.82
C GLY A 46 29.50 2.19 -6.13
N PRO A 47 30.19 1.44 -5.24
CA PRO A 47 30.52 0.04 -5.47
C PRO A 47 29.34 -0.95 -5.34
N ILE A 48 28.17 -0.58 -4.81
CA ILE A 48 26.96 -1.43 -4.87
C ILE A 48 26.28 -1.32 -6.24
N LEU A 49 26.22 -0.11 -6.80
CA LEU A 49 25.79 0.13 -8.18
C LEU A 49 26.83 -0.44 -9.16
N ALA A 50 28.12 -0.18 -8.91
CA ALA A 50 29.20 -0.70 -9.72
C ALA A 50 29.33 -2.22 -9.60
N SER A 51 29.17 -2.86 -8.43
CA SER A 51 29.15 -4.35 -8.36
C SER A 51 27.88 -4.97 -8.95
N LYS A 52 26.75 -4.25 -8.97
CA LYS A 52 25.57 -4.67 -9.74
C LYS A 52 25.78 -4.52 -11.25
N LEU A 53 26.52 -3.50 -11.70
CA LEU A 53 26.85 -3.24 -13.11
C LEU A 53 28.00 -4.13 -13.62
N GLU A 54 29.09 -4.27 -12.88
CA GLU A 54 30.22 -5.20 -13.11
C GLU A 54 29.76 -6.66 -13.00
N GLY A 55 28.71 -6.93 -12.23
CA GLY A 55 28.10 -8.25 -12.10
C GLY A 55 27.28 -8.73 -13.32
N PHE A 56 26.96 -7.86 -14.28
CA PHE A 56 26.16 -8.23 -15.47
C PHE A 56 26.82 -9.33 -16.31
N CYS A 57 28.15 -9.47 -16.27
CA CYS A 57 28.91 -10.50 -16.99
C CYS A 57 29.44 -11.63 -16.10
N ASN A 58 29.07 -11.69 -14.82
CA ASN A 58 29.48 -12.79 -13.94
C ASN A 58 28.69 -14.06 -14.30
N ARG A 59 29.37 -15.21 -14.47
CA ARG A 59 28.74 -16.50 -14.79
C ARG A 59 27.58 -16.83 -13.86
N LYS A 60 27.68 -16.47 -12.56
CA LYS A 60 26.60 -16.67 -11.56
C LYS A 60 25.34 -15.84 -11.84
N PHE A 61 25.50 -14.63 -12.36
CA PHE A 61 24.39 -13.75 -12.72
C PHE A 61 23.71 -14.23 -14.01
N LEU A 62 24.50 -14.57 -15.04
CA LEU A 62 24.00 -15.19 -16.27
C LEU A 62 23.25 -16.49 -15.99
N THR A 63 23.80 -17.39 -15.18
CA THR A 63 23.10 -18.64 -14.80
C THR A 63 21.82 -18.37 -14.02
N LYS A 64 21.72 -17.26 -13.28
CA LYS A 64 20.50 -16.90 -12.53
C LYS A 64 19.42 -16.30 -13.44
N ARG A 65 19.79 -15.46 -14.40
CA ARG A 65 18.86 -14.76 -15.30
C ARG A 65 18.48 -15.55 -16.55
N LEU A 66 19.27 -16.56 -16.93
CA LEU A 66 18.99 -17.51 -18.00
C LEU A 66 18.92 -18.94 -17.40
N PRO A 67 17.78 -19.35 -16.82
CA PRO A 67 17.62 -20.67 -16.21
C PRO A 67 17.91 -21.85 -17.15
N ILE A 68 17.83 -21.65 -18.48
CA ILE A 68 18.23 -22.65 -19.48
C ILE A 68 19.66 -23.16 -19.27
N LEU A 69 20.56 -22.30 -18.80
CA LEU A 69 21.95 -22.70 -18.51
C LEU A 69 22.07 -23.59 -17.27
N GLN A 70 21.03 -23.68 -16.43
CA GLN A 70 20.99 -24.56 -15.26
C GLN A 70 20.39 -25.93 -15.58
N TRP A 71 19.26 -25.97 -16.30
CA TRP A 71 18.54 -27.23 -16.51
C TRP A 71 19.01 -28.01 -17.75
N LEU A 72 19.47 -27.33 -18.80
CA LEU A 72 19.90 -27.98 -20.05
C LEU A 72 21.12 -28.91 -19.85
N PRO A 73 22.15 -28.56 -19.05
CA PRO A 73 23.27 -29.46 -18.80
C PRO A 73 22.91 -30.71 -17.97
N THR A 74 21.85 -30.62 -17.16
CA THR A 74 21.34 -31.72 -16.33
C THR A 74 20.23 -32.52 -17.02
N TYR A 75 20.03 -32.32 -18.33
CA TYR A 75 18.95 -32.96 -19.07
C TYR A 75 19.27 -34.42 -19.39
N GLU A 76 18.44 -35.34 -18.90
CA GLU A 76 18.55 -36.77 -19.22
C GLU A 76 17.65 -37.13 -20.41
N ALA A 77 18.11 -38.03 -21.29
CA ALA A 77 17.35 -38.47 -22.45
C ALA A 77 15.99 -39.11 -22.09
N ASN A 78 15.86 -39.67 -20.88
CA ASN A 78 14.62 -40.25 -20.39
C ASN A 78 13.51 -39.20 -20.20
N PHE A 79 13.86 -37.93 -19.96
CA PHE A 79 12.88 -36.85 -19.78
C PHE A 79 12.21 -36.44 -21.10
N LEU A 80 12.83 -36.77 -22.24
CA LEU A 80 12.32 -36.38 -23.56
C LEU A 80 10.92 -36.93 -23.82
N VAL A 81 10.66 -38.18 -23.45
CA VAL A 81 9.35 -38.82 -23.66
C VAL A 81 8.28 -38.14 -22.81
N GLU A 82 8.58 -37.87 -21.54
CA GLU A 82 7.65 -37.22 -20.61
C GLU A 82 7.35 -35.77 -21.03
N ASP A 83 8.38 -35.03 -21.46
CA ASP A 83 8.22 -33.64 -21.95
C ASP A 83 7.47 -33.58 -23.29
N ILE A 84 7.66 -34.54 -24.20
CA ILE A 84 6.88 -34.64 -25.46
C ILE A 84 5.42 -34.95 -25.15
N VAL A 85 5.13 -35.92 -24.29
CA VAL A 85 3.76 -36.28 -23.92
C VAL A 85 3.05 -35.11 -23.24
N ALA A 86 3.74 -34.42 -22.33
CA ALA A 86 3.22 -33.22 -21.68
C ALA A 86 2.97 -32.09 -22.69
N GLY A 87 3.95 -31.81 -23.56
CA GLY A 87 3.86 -30.76 -24.58
C GLY A 87 2.75 -31.00 -25.61
N LEU A 88 2.53 -32.26 -26.03
CA LEU A 88 1.43 -32.65 -26.91
C LEU A 88 0.08 -32.46 -26.20
N SER A 89 -0.03 -32.90 -24.94
CA SER A 89 -1.26 -32.82 -24.14
C SER A 89 -1.68 -31.37 -23.89
N VAL A 90 -0.69 -30.52 -23.57
CA VAL A 90 -0.90 -29.08 -23.40
C VAL A 90 -1.24 -28.43 -24.73
N GLY A 91 -0.50 -28.70 -25.81
CA GLY A 91 -0.76 -28.10 -27.13
C GLY A 91 -2.15 -28.43 -27.69
N LEU A 92 -2.60 -29.68 -27.54
CA LEU A 92 -3.96 -30.07 -27.91
C LEU A 92 -5.05 -29.36 -27.08
N THR A 93 -4.72 -28.90 -25.88
CA THR A 93 -5.62 -28.10 -25.04
C THR A 93 -5.55 -26.61 -25.40
N VAL A 94 -4.36 -26.10 -25.75
CA VAL A 94 -4.12 -24.69 -26.06
C VAL A 94 -4.80 -24.25 -27.35
N ILE A 95 -4.80 -25.09 -28.39
CA ILE A 95 -5.37 -24.74 -29.70
C ILE A 95 -6.85 -24.29 -29.61
N PRO A 96 -7.78 -25.12 -29.10
CA PRO A 96 -9.18 -24.72 -29.00
C PRO A 96 -9.40 -23.56 -28.00
N GLN A 97 -8.62 -23.51 -26.93
CA GLN A 97 -8.71 -22.42 -25.94
C GLN A 97 -8.25 -21.07 -26.52
N GLY A 98 -7.14 -21.04 -27.27
CA GLY A 98 -6.61 -19.84 -27.90
C GLY A 98 -7.61 -19.24 -28.87
N ILE A 99 -8.22 -20.08 -29.71
CA ILE A 99 -9.30 -19.67 -30.63
C ILE A 99 -10.47 -19.03 -29.86
N ALA A 100 -10.93 -19.70 -28.79
CA ALA A 100 -12.03 -19.19 -27.98
C ALA A 100 -11.70 -17.83 -27.33
N PHE A 101 -10.47 -17.63 -26.85
CA PHE A 101 -10.04 -16.38 -26.22
C PHE A 101 -9.86 -15.23 -27.23
N ALA A 102 -9.39 -15.50 -28.44
CA ALA A 102 -9.35 -14.47 -29.48
C ALA A 102 -10.75 -13.97 -29.83
N VAL A 103 -11.70 -14.89 -30.01
CA VAL A 103 -13.12 -14.55 -30.25
C VAL A 103 -13.71 -13.76 -29.09
N MET A 104 -13.34 -14.10 -27.85
CA MET A 104 -13.74 -13.34 -26.65
C MET A 104 -13.15 -11.92 -26.64
N ALA A 105 -11.90 -11.74 -27.10
CA ALA A 105 -11.23 -10.45 -27.23
C ALA A 105 -11.73 -9.60 -28.43
N ASN A 106 -12.73 -10.09 -29.18
CA ASN A 106 -13.18 -9.50 -30.44
C ASN A 106 -12.06 -9.42 -31.51
N LEU A 107 -11.10 -10.34 -31.44
CA LEU A 107 -10.06 -10.56 -32.44
C LEU A 107 -10.42 -11.75 -33.33
N GLU A 108 -9.80 -11.81 -34.50
CA GLU A 108 -9.91 -12.98 -35.36
C GLU A 108 -9.26 -14.21 -34.69
N PRO A 109 -9.79 -15.44 -34.88
CA PRO A 109 -9.33 -16.65 -34.20
C PRO A 109 -7.82 -16.90 -34.21
N GLN A 110 -7.13 -16.53 -35.31
CA GLN A 110 -5.70 -16.78 -35.44
C GLN A 110 -4.84 -15.96 -34.46
N TYR A 111 -5.29 -14.78 -33.99
CA TYR A 111 -4.56 -14.00 -32.99
C TYR A 111 -4.38 -14.78 -31.66
N GLY A 112 -5.33 -15.65 -31.34
CA GLY A 112 -5.24 -16.53 -30.18
C GLY A 112 -4.18 -17.61 -30.34
N LEU A 113 -4.05 -18.14 -31.56
CA LEU A 113 -3.01 -19.11 -31.89
C LEU A 113 -1.63 -18.45 -32.01
N TYR A 114 -1.55 -17.22 -32.54
CA TYR A 114 -0.32 -16.42 -32.56
C TYR A 114 0.23 -16.16 -31.16
N SER A 115 -0.68 -15.92 -30.21
CA SER A 115 -0.34 -15.71 -28.81
C SER A 115 0.07 -17.00 -28.08
N ALA A 116 -0.28 -18.16 -28.62
CA ALA A 116 -0.11 -19.44 -27.93
C ALA A 116 1.27 -20.09 -28.09
N PHE A 117 2.07 -19.71 -29.10
CA PHE A 117 3.33 -20.39 -29.39
C PHE A 117 4.58 -19.61 -28.91
N MET A 118 4.64 -18.30 -29.16
CA MET A 118 5.88 -17.52 -28.92
C MET A 118 6.23 -17.47 -27.44
N GLY A 119 5.23 -17.31 -26.57
CA GLY A 119 5.42 -17.35 -25.11
C GLY A 119 6.07 -18.65 -24.64
N CYS A 120 5.73 -19.80 -25.24
CA CYS A 120 6.31 -21.09 -24.88
C CYS A 120 7.79 -21.20 -25.27
N PHE A 121 8.20 -20.65 -26.42
CA PHE A 121 9.60 -20.63 -26.83
C PHE A 121 10.45 -19.73 -25.93
N VAL A 122 9.96 -18.52 -25.65
CA VAL A 122 10.67 -17.55 -24.81
C VAL A 122 10.74 -18.04 -23.36
N TYR A 123 9.64 -18.61 -22.84
CA TYR A 123 9.61 -19.12 -21.48
C TYR A 123 10.55 -20.31 -21.25
N CYS A 124 10.81 -21.14 -22.26
CA CYS A 124 11.81 -22.22 -22.17
C CYS A 124 13.22 -21.68 -21.85
N VAL A 125 13.55 -20.48 -22.33
CA VAL A 125 14.86 -19.82 -22.13
C VAL A 125 14.93 -19.10 -20.79
N PHE A 126 13.90 -18.32 -20.45
CA PHE A 126 13.91 -17.39 -19.31
C PHE A 126 13.16 -17.88 -18.06
N GLY A 127 12.24 -18.83 -18.20
CA GLY A 127 11.36 -19.32 -17.13
C GLY A 127 12.08 -20.21 -16.12
N SER A 128 11.69 -20.12 -14.85
CA SER A 128 12.29 -20.93 -13.77
C SER A 128 11.40 -22.10 -13.32
N CYS A 129 10.08 -22.00 -13.51
CA CYS A 129 9.14 -23.07 -13.17
C CYS A 129 8.85 -23.99 -14.37
N LYS A 130 9.08 -25.31 -14.22
CA LYS A 130 8.85 -26.32 -15.27
C LYS A 130 7.37 -26.57 -15.58
N ASP A 131 6.51 -26.40 -14.59
CA ASP A 131 5.09 -26.77 -14.70
C ASP A 131 4.28 -25.67 -15.41
N LEU A 132 4.74 -24.41 -15.32
CA LEU A 132 4.05 -23.24 -15.88
C LEU A 132 4.00 -23.31 -17.41
N THR A 133 2.82 -22.98 -17.94
CA THR A 133 2.59 -22.86 -19.38
C THR A 133 2.02 -21.48 -19.70
N ILE A 134 2.64 -20.77 -20.65
CA ILE A 134 2.29 -19.39 -21.03
C ILE A 134 1.41 -19.38 -22.29
N GLY A 135 0.47 -18.45 -22.38
CA GLY A 135 -0.27 -18.12 -23.60
C GLY A 135 -1.50 -17.27 -23.31
N PRO A 136 -2.49 -17.18 -24.21
CA PRO A 136 -3.67 -16.36 -23.97
C PRO A 136 -4.54 -16.92 -22.84
N THR A 137 -5.20 -16.03 -22.10
CA THR A 137 -6.18 -16.38 -21.06
C THR A 137 -7.47 -15.59 -21.23
N ALA A 138 -8.55 -16.09 -20.62
CA ALA A 138 -9.85 -15.43 -20.65
C ALA A 138 -9.80 -14.00 -20.07
N ILE A 139 -9.03 -13.80 -18.98
CA ILE A 139 -8.93 -12.51 -18.31
C ILE A 139 -8.26 -11.49 -19.24
N MET A 140 -7.13 -11.86 -19.85
CA MET A 140 -6.43 -10.98 -20.81
C MET A 140 -7.30 -10.68 -22.03
N ALA A 141 -8.05 -11.66 -22.53
CA ALA A 141 -8.98 -11.46 -23.64
C ALA A 141 -10.05 -10.43 -23.32
N LEU A 142 -10.68 -10.52 -22.14
CA LEU A 142 -11.73 -9.59 -21.71
C LEU A 142 -11.20 -8.17 -21.53
N MET A 143 -10.01 -8.00 -20.94
CA MET A 143 -9.41 -6.68 -20.76
C MET A 143 -9.06 -6.00 -22.09
N VAL A 144 -8.60 -6.77 -23.06
CA VAL A 144 -8.22 -6.28 -24.38
C VAL A 144 -9.45 -5.99 -25.25
N GLN A 145 -10.54 -6.73 -25.04
CA GLN A 145 -11.79 -6.59 -25.81
C GLN A 145 -12.32 -5.16 -25.83
N VAL A 146 -12.23 -4.44 -24.70
CA VAL A 146 -12.74 -3.07 -24.55
C VAL A 146 -12.10 -2.13 -25.57
N TYR A 147 -10.82 -2.35 -25.89
CA TYR A 147 -10.07 -1.54 -26.85
C TYR A 147 -10.22 -2.06 -28.27
N VAL A 148 -10.12 -3.38 -28.47
CA VAL A 148 -10.21 -3.97 -29.81
C VAL A 148 -11.58 -3.77 -30.43
N GLY A 149 -12.65 -3.82 -29.63
CA GLY A 149 -14.03 -3.68 -30.07
C GLY A 149 -14.32 -2.42 -30.88
N SER A 150 -13.63 -1.32 -30.58
CA SER A 150 -13.82 -0.01 -31.22
C SER A 150 -12.58 0.50 -31.95
N LEU A 151 -11.37 0.05 -31.57
CA LEU A 151 -10.10 0.61 -32.04
C LEU A 151 -9.26 -0.36 -32.89
N GLY A 152 -9.64 -1.64 -32.98
CA GLY A 152 -8.98 -2.64 -33.83
C GLY A 152 -7.82 -3.40 -33.17
N ALA A 153 -7.23 -4.34 -33.92
CA ALA A 153 -6.25 -5.31 -33.41
C ALA A 153 -4.88 -4.69 -33.07
N ASP A 154 -4.51 -3.58 -33.69
CA ASP A 154 -3.22 -2.91 -33.43
C ASP A 154 -3.08 -2.47 -31.96
N PHE A 155 -4.18 -2.07 -31.33
CA PHE A 155 -4.21 -1.71 -29.90
C PHE A 155 -3.90 -2.90 -29.00
N ALA A 156 -4.34 -4.11 -29.35
CA ALA A 156 -4.00 -5.32 -28.59
C ALA A 156 -2.50 -5.64 -28.65
N VAL A 157 -1.90 -5.50 -29.84
CA VAL A 157 -0.46 -5.76 -30.04
C VAL A 157 0.40 -4.72 -29.33
N LEU A 158 0.04 -3.43 -29.44
CA LEU A 158 0.74 -2.36 -28.73
C LEU A 158 0.61 -2.52 -27.21
N LEU A 159 -0.59 -2.84 -26.72
CA LEU A 159 -0.81 -3.08 -25.28
C LEU A 159 0.02 -4.26 -24.79
N THR A 160 0.17 -5.33 -25.59
CA THR A 160 1.04 -6.47 -25.28
C THR A 160 2.50 -6.04 -25.12
N PHE A 161 3.00 -5.18 -26.01
CA PHE A 161 4.36 -4.67 -25.93
C PHE A 161 4.58 -3.79 -24.68
N LEU A 162 3.69 -2.84 -24.43
CA LEU A 162 3.75 -1.96 -23.26
C LEU A 162 3.67 -2.79 -21.96
N THR A 163 2.82 -3.81 -21.97
CA THR A 163 2.71 -4.74 -20.86
C THR A 163 4.01 -5.50 -20.61
N GLY A 164 4.63 -6.03 -21.65
CA GLY A 164 5.93 -6.67 -21.54
C GLY A 164 7.01 -5.74 -20.97
N CYS A 165 7.02 -4.47 -21.40
CA CYS A 165 7.98 -3.47 -20.92
C CYS A 165 7.80 -3.15 -19.43
N ILE A 166 6.56 -2.95 -18.97
CA ILE A 166 6.27 -2.62 -17.56
C ILE A 166 6.60 -3.81 -16.65
N ILE A 167 6.23 -5.03 -17.05
CA ILE A 167 6.55 -6.24 -16.30
C ILE A 167 8.08 -6.45 -16.23
N LEU A 168 8.78 -6.23 -17.34
CA LEU A 168 10.24 -6.31 -17.38
C LEU A 168 10.87 -5.26 -16.45
N MET A 169 10.36 -4.02 -16.44
CA MET A 169 10.80 -2.97 -15.53
C MET A 169 10.65 -3.41 -14.05
N PHE A 170 9.51 -4.01 -13.68
CA PHE A 170 9.27 -4.53 -12.33
C PHE A 170 10.26 -5.64 -11.97
N GLY A 171 10.59 -6.52 -12.94
CA GLY A 171 11.61 -7.56 -12.79
C GLY A 171 13.03 -6.99 -12.62
N LEU A 172 13.38 -5.95 -13.38
CA LEU A 172 14.70 -5.29 -13.31
C LEU A 172 14.90 -4.52 -12.00
N LEU A 173 13.84 -3.87 -11.49
CA LEU A 173 13.84 -3.19 -10.19
C LEU A 173 13.81 -4.16 -9.00
N ASN A 174 13.74 -5.48 -9.23
CA ASN A 174 13.60 -6.52 -8.22
C ASN A 174 12.35 -6.35 -7.32
N LEU A 175 11.25 -5.85 -7.89
CA LEU A 175 9.97 -5.68 -7.19
C LEU A 175 9.21 -7.00 -6.98
N GLY A 176 9.83 -8.15 -7.26
CA GLY A 176 9.23 -9.47 -7.04
C GLY A 176 8.86 -9.75 -5.57
N PHE A 177 9.44 -9.02 -4.61
CA PHE A 177 9.03 -9.13 -3.20
C PHE A 177 7.60 -8.65 -2.97
N LEU A 178 7.08 -7.70 -3.76
CA LEU A 178 5.72 -7.18 -3.62
C LEU A 178 4.68 -8.29 -3.82
N VAL A 179 5.03 -9.29 -4.61
CA VAL A 179 4.16 -10.43 -4.90
C VAL A 179 4.09 -11.44 -3.74
N GLN A 180 5.00 -11.34 -2.78
CA GLN A 180 4.92 -12.08 -1.52
C GLN A 180 3.80 -11.56 -0.62
N PHE A 181 3.26 -10.37 -0.89
CA PHE A 181 2.14 -9.79 -0.14
C PHE A 181 0.74 -10.31 -0.56
N ILE A 182 0.69 -11.21 -1.54
CA ILE A 182 -0.54 -11.93 -1.88
C ILE A 182 -0.61 -13.18 -1.01
N SER A 183 -1.53 -13.18 -0.06
CA SER A 183 -1.76 -14.31 0.85
C SER A 183 -2.58 -15.42 0.18
N MET A 184 -2.51 -16.63 0.73
CA MET A 184 -3.28 -17.77 0.26
C MET A 184 -4.82 -17.52 0.28
N PRO A 185 -5.41 -16.88 1.30
CA PRO A 185 -6.83 -16.54 1.29
C PRO A 185 -7.25 -15.66 0.11
N VAL A 186 -6.42 -14.68 -0.27
CA VAL A 186 -6.70 -13.79 -1.40
C VAL A 186 -6.59 -14.55 -2.73
N THR A 187 -5.55 -15.38 -2.91
CA THR A 187 -5.43 -16.18 -4.14
C THR A 187 -6.59 -17.16 -4.30
N ALA A 188 -6.99 -17.86 -3.24
CA ALA A 188 -8.10 -18.82 -3.29
C ALA A 188 -9.46 -18.15 -3.56
N GLY A 189 -9.69 -16.95 -2.99
CA GLY A 189 -10.88 -16.15 -3.25
C GLY A 189 -10.94 -15.66 -4.70
N PHE A 190 -9.82 -15.16 -5.21
CA PHE A 190 -9.68 -14.72 -6.60
C PHE A 190 -9.86 -15.87 -7.60
N THR A 191 -9.19 -17.01 -7.42
CA THR A 191 -9.31 -18.16 -8.34
C THR A 191 -10.73 -18.72 -8.37
N SER A 192 -11.38 -18.79 -7.21
CA SER A 192 -12.78 -19.22 -7.11
C SER A 192 -13.73 -18.24 -7.82
N ALA A 193 -13.56 -16.93 -7.63
CA ALA A 193 -14.37 -15.92 -8.31
C ALA A 193 -14.12 -15.90 -9.82
N ALA A 194 -12.86 -15.99 -10.26
CA ALA A 194 -12.50 -16.09 -11.67
C ALA A 194 -13.13 -17.32 -12.33
N ALA A 195 -13.06 -18.48 -11.68
CA ALA A 195 -13.68 -19.71 -12.17
C ALA A 195 -15.21 -19.56 -12.31
N ILE A 196 -15.88 -18.94 -11.34
CA ILE A 196 -17.32 -18.68 -11.38
C ILE A 196 -17.67 -17.68 -12.49
N THR A 197 -16.96 -16.55 -12.60
CA THR A 197 -17.21 -15.53 -13.63
C THR A 197 -16.98 -16.10 -15.04
N ILE A 198 -15.90 -16.86 -15.26
CA ILE A 198 -15.64 -17.52 -16.54
C ILE A 198 -16.76 -18.51 -16.85
N ALA A 199 -17.15 -19.37 -15.90
CA ALA A 199 -18.22 -20.33 -16.10
C ALA A 199 -19.54 -19.63 -16.45
N SER A 200 -19.91 -18.56 -15.74
CA SER A 200 -21.11 -17.75 -16.02
C SER A 200 -21.06 -17.09 -17.40
N GLY A 201 -19.92 -16.54 -17.82
CA GLY A 201 -19.74 -15.94 -19.15
C GLY A 201 -19.88 -16.94 -20.30
N GLN A 202 -19.61 -18.23 -20.07
CA GLN A 202 -19.75 -19.30 -21.07
C GLN A 202 -21.18 -19.85 -21.19
N VAL A 203 -22.08 -19.60 -20.23
CA VAL A 203 -23.45 -20.14 -20.24
C VAL A 203 -24.21 -19.74 -21.52
N LYS A 204 -24.01 -18.51 -22.02
CA LYS A 204 -24.66 -18.07 -23.27
C LYS A 204 -24.21 -18.89 -24.49
N SER A 205 -22.91 -19.16 -24.61
CA SER A 205 -22.34 -19.95 -25.70
C SER A 205 -22.69 -21.43 -25.58
N LEU A 206 -22.90 -21.91 -24.35
CA LEU A 206 -23.45 -23.24 -24.08
C LEU A 206 -24.89 -23.37 -24.60
N LEU A 207 -25.73 -22.35 -24.37
CA LEU A 207 -27.15 -22.33 -24.78
C LEU A 207 -27.38 -21.82 -26.22
N GLY A 208 -26.34 -21.33 -26.90
CA GLY A 208 -26.44 -20.74 -28.24
C GLY A 208 -27.13 -19.38 -28.31
N LEU A 209 -27.14 -18.62 -27.19
CA LEU A 209 -27.82 -17.34 -27.05
C LEU A 209 -27.02 -16.17 -27.66
N PRO A 210 -27.70 -15.15 -28.23
CA PRO A 210 -27.06 -13.91 -28.64
C PRO A 210 -26.76 -12.99 -27.45
N GLY A 211 -25.95 -11.96 -27.68
CA GLY A 211 -25.66 -10.92 -26.67
C GLY A 211 -24.24 -10.95 -26.11
N ARG A 212 -23.79 -9.76 -25.69
CA ARG A 212 -22.48 -9.53 -25.06
C ARG A 212 -22.69 -9.34 -23.56
N SER A 213 -21.78 -9.92 -22.80
CA SER A 213 -21.82 -9.85 -21.34
C SER A 213 -20.45 -10.28 -20.84
N ASN A 214 -19.82 -9.38 -20.09
CA ASN A 214 -18.42 -9.53 -19.68
C ASN A 214 -18.31 -9.72 -18.17
N GLU A 215 -19.25 -9.14 -17.43
CA GLU A 215 -19.30 -9.27 -15.99
C GLU A 215 -20.23 -10.41 -15.56
N PHE A 216 -20.01 -10.90 -14.34
CA PHE A 216 -20.82 -11.95 -13.75
C PHE A 216 -22.30 -11.56 -13.75
N VAL A 217 -22.63 -10.38 -13.24
CA VAL A 217 -24.01 -9.88 -13.12
C VAL A 217 -24.65 -9.68 -14.50
N GLU A 218 -23.94 -9.00 -15.41
CA GLU A 218 -24.40 -8.76 -16.76
C GLU A 218 -24.66 -10.06 -17.55
N SER A 219 -23.85 -11.10 -17.32
CA SER A 219 -24.01 -12.40 -17.97
C SER A 219 -25.33 -13.06 -17.59
N TRP A 220 -25.71 -13.01 -16.32
CA TRP A 220 -26.99 -13.54 -15.88
C TRP A 220 -28.17 -12.68 -16.33
N ILE A 221 -28.03 -11.35 -16.35
CA ILE A 221 -29.05 -10.45 -16.93
C ILE A 221 -29.25 -10.77 -18.41
N ASN A 222 -28.18 -10.99 -19.17
CA ASN A 222 -28.25 -11.30 -20.59
C ASN A 222 -28.91 -12.66 -20.84
N VAL A 223 -28.55 -13.69 -20.06
CA VAL A 223 -29.19 -15.01 -20.13
C VAL A 223 -30.68 -14.90 -19.81
N TYR A 224 -31.05 -14.16 -18.76
CA TYR A 224 -32.46 -13.96 -18.39
C TYR A 224 -33.26 -13.27 -19.50
N LYS A 225 -32.72 -12.20 -20.11
CA LYS A 225 -33.38 -11.45 -21.19
C LYS A 225 -33.58 -12.29 -22.47
N HIS A 226 -32.68 -13.21 -22.78
CA HIS A 226 -32.70 -13.94 -24.05
C HIS A 226 -33.05 -15.42 -23.90
N ILE A 227 -33.50 -15.88 -22.72
CA ILE A 227 -33.70 -17.30 -22.43
C ILE A 227 -34.62 -18.01 -23.45
N GLU A 228 -35.60 -17.29 -24.01
CA GLU A 228 -36.54 -17.81 -25.01
C GLU A 228 -35.88 -18.08 -26.38
N GLN A 229 -34.72 -17.49 -26.67
CA GLN A 229 -33.98 -17.63 -27.94
C GLN A 229 -32.97 -18.80 -27.91
N THR A 230 -33.10 -19.72 -26.96
CA THR A 230 -32.18 -20.84 -26.76
C THR A 230 -32.17 -21.78 -27.97
N LYS A 231 -30.98 -22.07 -28.52
CA LYS A 231 -30.81 -23.05 -29.59
C LYS A 231 -30.68 -24.44 -28.98
N LEU A 232 -31.72 -25.25 -29.14
CA LEU A 232 -31.80 -26.58 -28.54
C LEU A 232 -30.59 -27.48 -28.89
N TRP A 233 -30.18 -27.50 -30.16
CA TRP A 233 -29.06 -28.34 -30.63
C TRP A 233 -27.71 -27.93 -30.03
N ASP A 234 -27.45 -26.62 -29.92
CA ASP A 234 -26.24 -26.11 -29.27
C ASP A 234 -26.24 -26.48 -27.77
N ALA A 235 -27.37 -26.29 -27.09
CA ALA A 235 -27.53 -26.65 -25.67
C ALA A 235 -27.31 -28.16 -25.44
N MET A 236 -27.96 -29.02 -26.23
CA MET A 236 -27.79 -30.48 -26.13
C MET A 236 -26.34 -30.90 -26.33
N LEU A 237 -25.66 -30.36 -27.35
CA LEU A 237 -24.26 -30.67 -27.62
C LEU A 237 -23.34 -30.18 -26.49
N GLY A 238 -23.59 -28.99 -25.95
CA GLY A 238 -22.85 -28.42 -24.82
C GLY A 238 -22.99 -29.25 -23.53
N PHE A 239 -24.21 -29.62 -23.14
CA PHE A 239 -24.43 -30.47 -21.96
C PHE A 239 -23.90 -31.89 -22.16
N ALA A 240 -24.06 -32.47 -23.36
CA ALA A 240 -23.48 -33.77 -23.69
C ALA A 240 -21.94 -33.74 -23.60
N THR A 241 -21.31 -32.66 -24.07
CA THR A 241 -19.87 -32.42 -23.94
C THR A 241 -19.42 -32.45 -22.48
N ILE A 242 -20.10 -31.73 -21.58
CA ILE A 242 -19.79 -31.74 -20.14
C ILE A 242 -19.94 -33.15 -19.56
N GLY A 243 -21.04 -33.84 -19.88
CA GLY A 243 -21.30 -35.22 -19.43
C GLY A 243 -20.21 -36.20 -19.87
N ILE A 244 -19.80 -36.14 -21.14
CA ILE A 244 -18.73 -36.97 -21.70
C ILE A 244 -17.39 -36.67 -21.03
N LEU A 245 -17.06 -35.39 -20.80
CA LEU A 245 -15.81 -35.00 -20.12
C LEU A 245 -15.75 -35.53 -18.68
N LEU A 246 -16.86 -35.46 -17.95
CA LEU A 246 -16.97 -36.01 -16.59
C LEU A 246 -16.89 -37.55 -16.58
N LEU A 247 -17.52 -38.21 -17.56
CA LEU A 247 -17.47 -39.66 -17.74
C LEU A 247 -16.04 -40.14 -18.06
N LEU A 248 -15.38 -39.52 -19.05
CA LEU A 248 -13.99 -39.82 -19.43
C LEU A 248 -13.02 -39.62 -18.27
N ARG A 249 -13.28 -38.64 -17.39
CA ARG A 249 -12.50 -38.45 -16.16
C ARG A 249 -12.68 -39.60 -15.17
N SER A 250 -13.90 -40.09 -14.97
CA SER A 250 -14.19 -41.20 -14.06
C SER A 250 -13.54 -42.52 -14.51
N LEU A 251 -13.46 -42.74 -15.83
CA LEU A 251 -12.84 -43.93 -16.43
C LEU A 251 -11.33 -44.07 -16.15
N ARG A 252 -10.64 -42.99 -15.72
CA ARG A 252 -9.23 -43.02 -15.29
C ARG A 252 -8.95 -44.06 -14.21
N SER A 253 -9.92 -44.33 -13.32
CA SER A 253 -9.74 -45.27 -12.20
C SER A 253 -9.91 -46.75 -12.59
N LYS A 254 -10.54 -47.06 -13.72
CA LYS A 254 -10.91 -48.45 -14.08
C LYS A 254 -9.97 -49.10 -15.09
N TRP A 255 -9.34 -48.35 -15.99
CA TRP A 255 -8.48 -48.88 -17.06
C TRP A 255 -7.05 -48.31 -16.92
N SER A 256 -6.10 -49.13 -16.42
CA SER A 256 -4.83 -48.63 -15.86
C SER A 256 -3.84 -48.02 -16.86
N SER A 257 -3.83 -48.47 -18.12
CA SER A 257 -2.89 -47.99 -19.15
C SER A 257 -3.57 -47.14 -20.22
N VAL A 258 -4.61 -47.65 -20.89
CA VAL A 258 -5.35 -46.91 -21.93
C VAL A 258 -6.18 -45.76 -21.34
N GLY A 259 -6.78 -45.98 -20.17
CA GLY A 259 -7.61 -44.97 -19.49
C GLY A 259 -6.81 -43.74 -19.05
N LYS A 260 -5.50 -43.86 -18.80
CA LYS A 260 -4.63 -42.72 -18.48
C LYS A 260 -4.48 -41.77 -19.68
N TYR A 261 -4.12 -42.30 -20.84
CA TYR A 261 -3.93 -41.49 -22.05
C TYR A 261 -5.25 -40.90 -22.58
N LEU A 262 -6.34 -41.67 -22.53
CA LEU A 262 -7.67 -41.20 -22.94
C LEU A 262 -8.21 -40.10 -22.00
N ALA A 263 -7.98 -40.21 -20.69
CA ALA A 263 -8.36 -39.18 -19.74
C ALA A 263 -7.50 -37.90 -19.84
N LEU A 264 -6.28 -38.02 -20.39
CA LEU A 264 -5.36 -36.91 -20.64
C LEU A 264 -5.72 -36.14 -21.91
N SER A 265 -6.13 -36.84 -22.97
CA SER A 265 -6.55 -36.23 -24.25
C SER A 265 -8.04 -35.86 -24.32
N ARG A 266 -8.80 -35.99 -23.21
CA ARG A 266 -10.27 -35.79 -23.16
C ARG A 266 -10.77 -34.50 -23.82
N ASN A 267 -10.05 -33.39 -23.67
CA ASN A 267 -10.44 -32.10 -24.27
C ASN A 267 -10.34 -32.15 -25.79
N ALA A 268 -9.26 -32.76 -26.32
CA ALA A 268 -9.04 -32.91 -27.75
C ALA A 268 -10.05 -33.86 -28.39
N VAL A 269 -10.32 -34.99 -27.73
CA VAL A 269 -11.30 -35.99 -28.20
C VAL A 269 -12.68 -35.38 -28.37
N VAL A 270 -13.13 -34.58 -27.41
CA VAL A 270 -14.46 -33.97 -27.45
C VAL A 270 -14.54 -32.84 -28.49
N VAL A 271 -13.48 -32.04 -28.66
CA VAL A 271 -13.42 -31.00 -29.70
C VAL A 271 -13.40 -31.60 -31.10
N ILE A 272 -12.57 -32.62 -31.34
CA ILE A 272 -12.50 -33.32 -32.64
C ILE A 272 -13.83 -34.02 -32.92
N GLY A 273 -14.39 -34.73 -31.93
CA GLY A 273 -15.71 -35.37 -32.05
C GLY A 273 -16.81 -34.38 -32.43
N GLY A 274 -16.86 -33.23 -31.73
CA GLY A 274 -17.80 -32.16 -32.04
C GLY A 274 -17.62 -31.58 -33.45
N ALA A 275 -16.38 -31.35 -33.88
CA ALA A 275 -16.08 -30.84 -35.22
C ALA A 275 -16.43 -31.85 -36.33
N THR A 276 -16.15 -33.14 -36.12
CA THR A 276 -16.54 -34.19 -37.08
C THR A 276 -18.05 -34.34 -37.19
N LEU A 277 -18.79 -34.24 -36.08
CA LEU A 277 -20.25 -34.25 -36.07
C LEU A 277 -20.81 -33.05 -36.82
N ALA A 278 -20.27 -31.86 -36.59
CA ALA A 278 -20.67 -30.64 -37.29
C ALA A 278 -20.35 -30.69 -38.80
N TYR A 279 -19.19 -31.24 -39.17
CA TYR A 279 -18.83 -31.48 -40.57
C TYR A 279 -19.83 -32.43 -41.24
N TYR A 280 -20.14 -33.56 -40.59
CA TYR A 280 -21.13 -34.53 -41.10
C TYR A 280 -22.51 -33.90 -41.28
N CYS A 281 -23.00 -33.12 -40.31
CA CYS A 281 -24.25 -32.38 -40.47
C CYS A 281 -24.21 -31.38 -41.63
N SER A 282 -23.08 -30.69 -41.82
CA SER A 282 -22.90 -29.74 -42.92
C SER A 282 -22.91 -30.43 -44.30
N THR A 283 -22.45 -31.68 -44.40
CA THR A 283 -22.56 -32.46 -45.65
C THR A 283 -23.99 -32.88 -45.98
N LEU A 284 -24.88 -32.90 -44.97
CA LEU A 284 -26.32 -33.16 -45.11
C LEU A 284 -27.14 -31.88 -45.29
N ASP A 285 -26.49 -30.74 -45.57
CA ASP A 285 -27.07 -29.40 -45.71
C ASP A 285 -27.85 -28.89 -44.48
N ALA A 286 -27.66 -29.54 -43.33
CA ALA A 286 -28.19 -29.11 -42.04
C ALA A 286 -27.12 -28.32 -41.27
N LYS A 287 -27.42 -27.07 -40.90
CA LYS A 287 -26.54 -26.22 -40.06
C LYS A 287 -27.14 -26.02 -38.65
N PRO A 288 -27.25 -27.07 -37.82
CA PRO A 288 -27.90 -26.99 -36.52
C PRO A 288 -27.05 -26.28 -35.45
N PHE A 289 -25.73 -26.20 -35.63
CA PHE A 289 -24.79 -25.70 -34.61
C PHE A 289 -24.22 -24.33 -34.95
N SER A 290 -23.93 -23.55 -33.90
CA SER A 290 -23.21 -22.28 -34.03
C SER A 290 -21.69 -22.53 -34.14
N LEU A 291 -21.15 -22.40 -35.35
CA LEU A 291 -19.76 -22.69 -35.67
C LEU A 291 -18.80 -21.52 -35.39
N THR A 292 -17.50 -21.83 -35.32
CA THR A 292 -16.43 -20.86 -34.99
C THR A 292 -16.16 -19.87 -36.12
N GLY A 293 -16.27 -20.29 -37.39
CA GLY A 293 -16.02 -19.44 -38.56
C GLY A 293 -14.63 -19.63 -39.18
N THR A 294 -14.35 -18.91 -40.27
CA THR A 294 -13.11 -19.06 -41.05
C THR A 294 -11.89 -18.54 -40.27
N VAL A 295 -10.85 -19.34 -40.18
CA VAL A 295 -9.54 -18.98 -39.60
C VAL A 295 -8.58 -18.72 -40.76
N THR A 296 -7.93 -17.56 -40.80
CA THR A 296 -6.99 -17.27 -41.89
C THR A 296 -5.76 -18.18 -41.79
N PRO A 297 -5.37 -18.88 -42.87
CA PRO A 297 -4.16 -19.68 -42.89
C PRO A 297 -2.94 -18.77 -43.00
N GLY A 298 -1.86 -19.12 -42.28
CA GLY A 298 -0.58 -18.44 -42.41
C GLY A 298 0.16 -18.24 -41.10
N LEU A 299 1.49 -18.24 -41.21
CA LEU A 299 2.37 -17.85 -40.12
C LEU A 299 2.19 -16.35 -39.82
N PRO A 300 2.27 -15.94 -38.55
CA PRO A 300 2.13 -14.53 -38.18
C PRO A 300 3.24 -13.69 -38.83
N PRO A 301 2.93 -12.49 -39.33
CA PRO A 301 3.94 -11.57 -39.83
C PRO A 301 4.85 -11.14 -38.67
N VAL A 302 6.17 -11.27 -38.87
CA VAL A 302 7.18 -10.76 -37.94
C VAL A 302 7.33 -9.25 -38.20
N ARG A 303 6.74 -8.44 -37.32
CA ARG A 303 6.78 -6.97 -37.42
C ARG A 303 6.90 -6.35 -36.04
N LEU A 304 7.53 -5.19 -35.94
CA LEU A 304 7.52 -4.43 -34.68
C LEU A 304 6.08 -4.04 -34.32
N PRO A 305 5.78 -3.86 -33.02
CA PRO A 305 4.46 -3.41 -32.58
C PRO A 305 4.09 -2.07 -33.25
N PRO A 306 2.81 -1.88 -33.62
CA PRO A 306 2.38 -0.68 -34.30
C PRO A 306 2.42 0.53 -33.35
N PHE A 307 3.33 1.45 -33.61
CA PHE A 307 3.42 2.75 -32.90
C PHE A 307 2.53 3.83 -33.53
N THR A 308 1.95 3.53 -34.68
CA THR A 308 1.00 4.38 -35.41
C THR A 308 -0.05 3.48 -36.05
N THR A 309 -1.32 3.90 -36.03
CA THR A 309 -2.41 3.18 -36.71
C THR A 309 -3.32 4.14 -37.44
N VAL A 310 -3.99 3.67 -38.50
CA VAL A 310 -4.95 4.46 -39.27
C VAL A 310 -6.35 4.03 -38.85
N LEU A 311 -7.05 4.88 -38.09
CA LEU A 311 -8.43 4.65 -37.67
C LEU A 311 -9.30 5.71 -38.32
N ASN A 312 -10.33 5.31 -39.08
CA ASN A 312 -11.27 6.23 -39.75
C ASN A 312 -10.57 7.33 -40.60
N ASN A 313 -9.59 6.95 -41.43
CA ASN A 313 -8.76 7.86 -42.25
C ASN A 313 -7.90 8.89 -41.47
N GLN A 314 -7.79 8.77 -40.14
CA GLN A 314 -6.89 9.57 -39.32
C GLN A 314 -5.73 8.71 -38.82
N THR A 315 -4.50 9.23 -38.91
CA THR A 315 -3.30 8.57 -38.42
C THR A 315 -3.12 8.91 -36.94
N LEU A 316 -3.41 7.94 -36.06
CA LEU A 316 -3.20 8.09 -34.62
C LEU A 316 -1.72 7.86 -34.31
N ALA A 317 -1.10 8.84 -33.64
CA ALA A 317 0.27 8.74 -33.16
C ALA A 317 0.35 7.96 -31.84
N PHE A 318 1.56 7.54 -31.45
CA PHE A 318 1.80 6.78 -30.21
C PHE A 318 1.17 7.44 -28.97
N ASN A 319 1.33 8.76 -28.79
CA ASN A 319 0.77 9.47 -27.64
C ASN A 319 -0.76 9.36 -27.55
N GLU A 320 -1.45 9.45 -28.70
CA GLU A 320 -2.91 9.33 -28.78
C GLU A 320 -3.37 7.87 -28.59
N MET A 321 -2.59 6.91 -29.10
CA MET A 321 -2.85 5.50 -28.83
C MET A 321 -2.70 5.20 -27.33
N THR A 322 -1.67 5.76 -26.67
CA THR A 322 -1.46 5.57 -25.23
C THR A 322 -2.48 6.32 -24.37
N SER A 323 -2.97 7.49 -24.79
CA SER A 323 -4.02 8.19 -24.05
C SER A 323 -5.36 7.45 -24.13
N LYS A 324 -5.69 6.85 -25.30
CA LYS A 324 -6.83 5.92 -25.43
C LYS A 324 -6.63 4.61 -24.65
N LEU A 325 -5.37 4.17 -24.53
CA LEU A 325 -4.82 3.21 -23.55
C LEU A 325 -5.35 3.41 -22.12
N GLY A 326 -5.30 4.68 -21.69
CA GLY A 326 -5.64 5.09 -20.34
C GLY A 326 -4.93 4.27 -19.25
N SER A 327 -5.69 3.92 -18.22
CA SER A 327 -5.19 3.18 -17.05
C SER A 327 -4.85 1.71 -17.34
N SER A 328 -5.32 1.13 -18.45
CA SER A 328 -5.07 -0.28 -18.77
C SER A 328 -3.61 -0.60 -19.09
N ILE A 329 -2.83 0.42 -19.47
CA ILE A 329 -1.37 0.31 -19.59
C ILE A 329 -0.74 -0.15 -18.26
N ILE A 330 -1.30 0.23 -17.11
CA ILE A 330 -0.78 -0.13 -15.79
C ILE A 330 -1.57 -1.32 -15.20
N ALA A 331 -2.89 -1.35 -15.38
CA ALA A 331 -3.74 -2.40 -14.81
C ALA A 331 -3.45 -3.79 -15.41
N LEU A 332 -3.32 -3.89 -16.73
CA LEU A 332 -3.13 -5.18 -17.41
C LEU A 332 -1.80 -5.87 -17.02
N PRO A 333 -0.65 -5.16 -16.98
CA PRO A 333 0.60 -5.71 -16.46
C PRO A 333 0.51 -6.22 -15.03
N LEU A 334 -0.13 -5.45 -14.14
CA LEU A 334 -0.29 -5.85 -12.75
C LEU A 334 -1.06 -7.17 -12.68
N ILE A 335 -2.18 -7.29 -13.39
CA ILE A 335 -2.97 -8.52 -13.42
C ILE A 335 -2.18 -9.70 -14.01
N ALA A 336 -1.41 -9.48 -15.08
CA ALA A 336 -0.58 -10.53 -15.68
C ALA A 336 0.47 -11.07 -14.70
N ILE A 337 1.10 -10.17 -13.94
CA ILE A 337 2.04 -10.51 -12.86
C ILE A 337 1.34 -11.34 -11.78
N LEU A 338 0.18 -10.86 -11.32
CA LEU A 338 -0.59 -11.47 -10.24
C LEU A 338 -1.06 -12.88 -10.62
N GLU A 339 -1.63 -13.05 -11.82
CA GLU A 339 -2.10 -14.34 -12.32
C GLU A 339 -0.95 -15.34 -12.49
N THR A 340 0.13 -14.92 -13.15
CA THR A 340 1.29 -15.80 -13.37
C THR A 340 1.89 -16.27 -12.04
N ILE A 341 2.07 -15.37 -11.07
CA ILE A 341 2.72 -15.75 -9.81
C ILE A 341 1.78 -16.56 -8.91
N ALA A 342 0.47 -16.30 -8.92
CA ALA A 342 -0.50 -17.14 -8.25
C ALA A 342 -0.44 -18.59 -8.76
N ILE A 343 -0.35 -18.77 -10.08
CA ILE A 343 -0.22 -20.10 -10.71
C ILE A 343 1.10 -20.76 -10.32
N VAL A 344 2.23 -20.04 -10.45
CA VAL A 344 3.54 -20.59 -10.12
C VAL A 344 3.58 -21.04 -8.66
N LYS A 345 3.03 -20.24 -7.72
CA LYS A 345 2.91 -20.62 -6.31
C LYS A 345 2.03 -21.85 -6.09
N ALA A 346 0.91 -21.97 -6.82
CA ALA A 346 0.00 -23.10 -6.68
C ALA A 346 0.59 -24.44 -7.17
N PHE A 347 1.50 -24.40 -8.16
CA PHE A 347 2.05 -25.60 -8.80
C PHE A 347 3.52 -25.91 -8.46
N SER A 348 4.26 -25.01 -7.80
CA SER A 348 5.62 -25.29 -7.35
C SER A 348 5.64 -26.16 -6.09
N LYS A 349 5.63 -27.49 -6.26
CA LYS A 349 5.80 -28.43 -5.14
C LYS A 349 7.27 -28.53 -4.73
N GLY A 350 7.61 -28.06 -3.53
CA GLY A 350 8.92 -28.26 -2.87
C GLY A 350 10.09 -27.42 -3.39
N LYS A 351 9.92 -26.62 -4.47
CA LYS A 351 10.96 -25.69 -4.96
C LYS A 351 10.60 -24.24 -4.65
N SER A 352 11.58 -23.47 -4.15
CA SER A 352 11.43 -22.04 -3.94
C SER A 352 11.41 -21.29 -5.27
N ILE A 353 10.43 -20.42 -5.47
CA ILE A 353 10.24 -19.64 -6.70
C ILE A 353 10.93 -18.27 -6.56
N ASP A 354 11.73 -17.88 -7.55
CA ASP A 354 12.19 -16.49 -7.66
C ASP A 354 11.16 -15.67 -8.46
N ALA A 355 10.26 -14.99 -7.75
CA ALA A 355 9.23 -14.14 -8.35
C ALA A 355 9.83 -13.06 -9.28
N THR A 356 11.05 -12.59 -9.00
CA THR A 356 11.72 -11.59 -9.85
C THR A 356 12.13 -12.18 -11.19
N GLN A 357 12.50 -13.46 -11.21
CA GLN A 357 12.85 -14.14 -12.46
C GLN A 357 11.60 -14.41 -13.31
N GLU A 358 10.49 -14.80 -12.67
CA GLU A 358 9.21 -14.99 -13.35
C GLU A 358 8.67 -13.69 -13.97
N LEU A 359 8.87 -12.54 -13.30
CA LEU A 359 8.60 -11.22 -13.87
C LEU A 359 9.42 -10.97 -15.15
N VAL A 360 10.74 -11.20 -15.09
CA VAL A 360 11.60 -11.03 -16.28
C VAL A 360 11.16 -11.97 -17.41
N ALA A 361 10.89 -13.25 -17.11
CA ALA A 361 10.43 -14.22 -18.10
C ALA A 361 9.12 -13.80 -18.76
N LEU A 362 8.12 -13.39 -17.97
CA LEU A 362 6.81 -12.96 -18.47
C LEU A 362 6.90 -11.66 -19.29
N GLY A 363 7.71 -10.70 -18.84
CA GLY A 363 7.97 -9.46 -19.57
C GLY A 363 8.58 -9.74 -20.95
N MET A 364 9.59 -10.62 -21.01
CA MET A 364 10.19 -11.05 -22.27
C MET A 364 9.19 -11.81 -23.15
N CYS A 365 8.35 -12.68 -22.59
CA CYS A 365 7.32 -13.40 -23.35
C CYS A 365 6.34 -12.44 -24.06
N ASN A 366 5.90 -11.37 -23.39
CA ASN A 366 5.01 -10.38 -23.98
C ASN A 366 5.73 -9.47 -25.00
N ILE A 367 6.97 -9.05 -24.74
CA ILE A 367 7.76 -8.26 -25.71
C ILE A 367 7.94 -9.05 -27.01
N PHE A 368 8.45 -10.29 -26.94
CA PHE A 368 8.64 -11.13 -28.11
C PHE A 368 7.32 -11.58 -28.75
N GLY A 369 6.27 -11.78 -27.94
CA GLY A 369 4.92 -12.06 -28.44
C GLY A 369 4.39 -10.92 -29.31
N SER A 370 4.61 -9.65 -28.92
CA SER A 370 4.14 -8.50 -29.70
C SER A 370 4.71 -8.45 -31.12
N ILE A 371 5.93 -8.98 -31.32
CA ILE A 371 6.60 -9.03 -32.62
C ILE A 371 5.89 -9.97 -33.61
N VAL A 372 5.13 -10.95 -33.10
CA VAL A 372 4.34 -11.90 -33.91
C VAL A 372 2.84 -11.61 -33.83
N SER A 373 2.47 -10.35 -33.58
CA SER A 373 1.06 -9.90 -33.49
C SER A 373 0.25 -10.66 -32.43
N SER A 374 0.87 -10.95 -31.27
CA SER A 374 0.20 -11.55 -30.10
C SER A 374 -0.71 -10.53 -29.40
N MET A 375 -1.80 -11.02 -28.82
CA MET A 375 -2.48 -10.36 -27.70
C MET A 375 -1.74 -10.66 -26.39
N PRO A 376 -2.02 -9.97 -25.27
CA PRO A 376 -1.31 -10.17 -24.02
C PRO A 376 -1.42 -11.62 -23.50
N ILE A 377 -0.31 -12.15 -23.03
CA ILE A 377 -0.18 -13.54 -22.57
C ILE A 377 0.29 -13.62 -21.12
N THR A 378 -0.13 -14.70 -20.46
CA THR A 378 0.12 -14.99 -19.05
C THR A 378 0.10 -16.49 -18.80
N GLY A 379 0.45 -16.91 -17.59
CA GLY A 379 0.29 -18.30 -17.15
C GLY A 379 -1.18 -18.73 -17.16
N SER A 380 -1.46 -20.01 -17.43
CA SER A 380 -2.83 -20.54 -17.37
C SER A 380 -2.98 -21.69 -16.38
N PHE A 381 -3.96 -21.59 -15.47
CA PHE A 381 -4.26 -22.64 -14.48
C PHE A 381 -4.62 -23.99 -15.11
N THR A 382 -5.49 -24.00 -16.12
CA THR A 382 -5.95 -25.24 -16.77
C THR A 382 -4.81 -25.95 -17.49
N ARG A 383 -4.01 -25.20 -18.26
CA ARG A 383 -2.88 -25.73 -19.04
C ARG A 383 -1.73 -26.21 -18.15
N THR A 384 -1.41 -25.44 -17.11
CA THR A 384 -0.40 -25.80 -16.10
C THR A 384 -0.81 -27.04 -15.31
N ALA A 385 -2.10 -27.17 -14.96
CA ALA A 385 -2.61 -28.39 -14.32
C ALA A 385 -2.50 -29.63 -15.22
N VAL A 386 -2.75 -29.48 -16.53
CA VAL A 386 -2.56 -30.57 -17.50
C VAL A 386 -1.07 -30.91 -17.63
N ASN A 387 -0.20 -29.91 -17.70
CA ASN A 387 1.24 -30.09 -17.80
C ASN A 387 1.82 -30.86 -16.60
N ASN A 388 1.47 -30.43 -15.37
CA ASN A 388 1.87 -31.09 -14.14
C ASN A 388 1.32 -32.53 -14.04
N ASN A 389 0.03 -32.74 -14.40
CA ASN A 389 -0.57 -34.07 -14.39
C ASN A 389 0.00 -35.01 -15.47
N SER A 390 0.62 -34.46 -16.52
CA SER A 390 1.30 -35.23 -17.57
C SER A 390 2.70 -35.69 -17.16
N GLY A 391 3.21 -35.22 -16.01
CA GLY A 391 4.53 -35.61 -15.51
C GLY A 391 5.70 -34.82 -16.10
N VAL A 392 5.47 -33.59 -16.56
CA VAL A 392 6.52 -32.73 -17.14
C VAL A 392 7.77 -32.64 -16.25
N ARG A 393 8.95 -32.76 -16.85
CA ARG A 393 10.23 -32.71 -16.12
C ARG A 393 10.96 -31.41 -16.35
N THR A 394 10.85 -30.83 -17.53
CA THR A 394 11.54 -29.58 -17.86
C THR A 394 10.67 -28.62 -18.66
N PRO A 395 11.05 -27.33 -18.75
CA PRO A 395 10.36 -26.36 -19.61
C PRO A 395 10.35 -26.73 -21.11
N LEU A 396 11.12 -27.75 -21.54
CA LEU A 396 11.21 -28.19 -22.94
C LEU A 396 9.85 -28.61 -23.52
N GLY A 397 8.91 -29.11 -22.70
CA GLY A 397 7.54 -29.40 -23.14
C GLY A 397 6.83 -28.21 -23.80
N GLY A 398 7.20 -26.98 -23.42
CA GLY A 398 6.70 -25.75 -24.06
C GLY A 398 7.12 -25.62 -25.52
N ILE A 399 8.32 -26.07 -25.91
CA ILE A 399 8.76 -26.08 -27.31
C ILE A 399 7.87 -27.00 -28.14
N VAL A 400 7.57 -28.20 -27.62
CA VAL A 400 6.69 -29.17 -28.29
C VAL A 400 5.29 -28.58 -28.47
N THR A 401 4.75 -27.90 -27.44
CA THR A 401 3.50 -27.15 -27.54
C THR A 401 3.56 -26.07 -28.63
N GLY A 402 4.61 -25.26 -28.67
CA GLY A 402 4.76 -24.19 -29.66
C GLY A 402 4.86 -24.71 -31.10
N ILE A 403 5.61 -25.79 -31.33
CA ILE A 403 5.69 -26.46 -32.63
C ILE A 403 4.32 -26.99 -33.06
N LEU A 404 3.58 -27.63 -32.15
CA LEU A 404 2.24 -28.15 -32.46
C LEU A 404 1.26 -27.03 -32.86
N VAL A 405 1.32 -25.87 -32.19
CA VAL A 405 0.50 -24.70 -32.54
C VAL A 405 0.90 -24.11 -33.90
N LEU A 406 2.20 -24.06 -34.22
CA LEU A 406 2.65 -23.63 -35.54
C LEU A 406 2.20 -24.59 -36.66
N LEU A 407 2.29 -25.90 -36.41
CA LEU A 407 1.79 -26.92 -37.33
C LEU A 407 0.28 -26.80 -37.54
N SER A 408 -0.48 -26.50 -36.48
CA SER A 408 -1.92 -26.35 -36.59
C SER A 408 -2.34 -25.11 -37.37
N LEU A 409 -1.61 -24.00 -37.25
CA LEU A 409 -1.77 -22.80 -38.07
C LEU A 409 -1.45 -23.02 -39.56
N GLY A 410 -0.53 -23.94 -39.87
CA GLY A 410 -0.15 -24.25 -41.25
C GLY A 410 -1.04 -25.32 -41.92
N LEU A 411 -1.57 -26.27 -41.15
CA LEU A 411 -2.19 -27.49 -41.70
C LEU A 411 -3.68 -27.69 -41.32
N LEU A 412 -4.16 -27.10 -40.22
CA LEU A 412 -5.47 -27.46 -39.61
C LEU A 412 -6.50 -26.32 -39.60
N THR A 413 -6.18 -25.15 -40.16
CA THR A 413 -7.04 -23.95 -40.11
C THR A 413 -8.41 -24.17 -40.75
N ASP A 414 -8.47 -24.89 -41.86
CA ASP A 414 -9.74 -25.18 -42.55
C ASP A 414 -10.63 -26.10 -41.71
N THR A 415 -10.03 -26.98 -40.92
CA THR A 415 -10.77 -27.87 -40.01
C THR A 415 -11.38 -27.10 -38.83
N PHE A 416 -10.75 -26.01 -38.40
CA PHE A 416 -11.24 -25.20 -37.28
C PHE A 416 -12.57 -24.50 -37.54
N TYR A 417 -12.94 -24.31 -38.82
CA TYR A 417 -14.24 -23.78 -39.20
C TYR A 417 -15.40 -24.56 -38.56
N PHE A 418 -15.29 -25.88 -38.51
CA PHE A 418 -16.35 -26.79 -38.06
C PHE A 418 -16.43 -26.94 -36.54
N ILE A 419 -15.58 -26.29 -35.75
CA ILE A 419 -15.64 -26.40 -34.29
C ILE A 419 -16.91 -25.71 -33.76
N PRO A 420 -17.82 -26.43 -33.07
CA PRO A 420 -19.00 -25.82 -32.47
C PRO A 420 -18.65 -25.00 -31.23
N LYS A 421 -19.23 -23.79 -31.13
CA LYS A 421 -19.02 -22.90 -29.97
C LYS A 421 -19.54 -23.50 -28.66
N SER A 422 -20.60 -24.29 -28.72
CA SER A 422 -21.17 -25.01 -27.56
C SER A 422 -20.23 -26.06 -26.96
N VAL A 423 -19.44 -26.73 -27.80
CA VAL A 423 -18.41 -27.69 -27.38
C VAL A 423 -17.27 -26.98 -26.65
N LEU A 424 -16.80 -25.84 -27.18
CA LEU A 424 -15.78 -25.00 -26.52
C LEU A 424 -16.28 -24.48 -25.16
N ALA A 425 -17.53 -24.00 -25.09
CA ALA A 425 -18.16 -23.56 -23.85
C ALA A 425 -18.26 -24.69 -22.81
N GLY A 426 -18.67 -25.89 -23.23
CA GLY A 426 -18.75 -27.06 -22.36
C GLY A 426 -17.39 -27.50 -21.81
N VAL A 427 -16.33 -27.49 -22.63
CA VAL A 427 -14.94 -27.76 -22.20
C VAL A 427 -14.50 -26.74 -21.14
N MET A 428 -14.80 -25.45 -21.35
CA MET A 428 -14.42 -24.39 -20.42
C MET A 428 -15.17 -24.50 -19.08
N ILE A 429 -16.48 -24.72 -19.10
CA ILE A 429 -17.30 -24.87 -17.87
C ILE A 429 -16.83 -26.09 -17.07
N ALA A 430 -16.62 -27.23 -17.73
CA ALA A 430 -16.14 -28.45 -17.08
C ALA A 430 -14.76 -28.26 -16.45
N ALA A 431 -13.87 -27.46 -17.06
CA ALA A 431 -12.57 -27.16 -16.50
C ALA A 431 -12.65 -26.23 -15.27
N MET A 432 -13.53 -25.22 -15.28
CA MET A 432 -13.66 -24.25 -14.18
C MET A 432 -14.22 -24.86 -12.90
N PHE A 433 -15.15 -25.82 -12.99
CA PHE A 433 -15.75 -26.47 -11.81
C PHE A 433 -14.70 -27.06 -10.85
N PHE A 434 -13.61 -27.61 -11.39
CA PHE A 434 -12.54 -28.23 -10.59
C PHE A 434 -11.48 -27.24 -10.10
N MET A 435 -11.56 -25.98 -10.51
CA MET A 435 -10.67 -24.91 -10.07
C MET A 435 -11.19 -24.20 -8.81
N ILE A 436 -12.46 -24.41 -8.44
CA ILE A 436 -13.04 -23.81 -7.23
C ILE A 436 -12.47 -24.52 -5.99
N GLU A 437 -11.73 -23.78 -5.16
CA GLU A 437 -10.98 -24.32 -4.02
C GLU A 437 -11.82 -24.36 -2.72
N PHE A 438 -12.92 -25.13 -2.71
CA PHE A 438 -13.75 -25.27 -1.50
C PHE A 438 -12.97 -25.77 -0.28
N HIS A 439 -11.94 -26.59 -0.51
CA HIS A 439 -11.09 -27.11 0.57
C HIS A 439 -10.29 -26.02 1.27
N ALA A 440 -9.78 -25.02 0.52
CA ALA A 440 -9.01 -23.91 1.07
C ALA A 440 -9.84 -23.09 2.07
N ALA A 441 -11.11 -22.83 1.77
CA ALA A 441 -12.00 -22.12 2.69
C ALA A 441 -12.18 -22.85 4.02
N VAL A 442 -12.29 -24.19 3.98
CA VAL A 442 -12.42 -25.03 5.19
C VAL A 442 -11.11 -25.05 5.99
N GLU A 443 -9.95 -25.15 5.32
CA GLU A 443 -8.63 -25.06 5.96
C GLU A 443 -8.46 -23.73 6.71
N ILE A 444 -8.78 -22.61 6.06
CA ILE A 444 -8.68 -21.25 6.63
C ILE A 444 -9.60 -21.10 7.85
N TRP A 445 -10.84 -21.59 7.77
CA TRP A 445 -11.80 -21.52 8.88
C TRP A 445 -11.35 -22.29 10.13
N ARG A 446 -10.72 -23.46 9.94
CA ARG A 446 -10.25 -24.32 11.04
C ARG A 446 -9.03 -23.77 11.77
N THR A 447 -8.17 -23.03 11.07
CA THR A 447 -6.90 -22.51 11.56
C THR A 447 -7.08 -21.17 12.25
N LYS A 448 -7.37 -20.10 11.48
CA LYS A 448 -7.54 -18.73 11.98
C LYS A 448 -8.74 -18.04 11.34
N LYS A 449 -9.82 -17.88 12.11
CA LYS A 449 -11.10 -17.32 11.62
C LYS A 449 -10.99 -15.91 11.04
N VAL A 450 -10.02 -15.11 11.47
CA VAL A 450 -9.82 -13.74 10.95
C VAL A 450 -9.34 -13.77 9.49
N ASP A 451 -8.63 -14.83 9.09
CA ASP A 451 -8.04 -14.97 7.75
C ASP A 451 -9.10 -15.33 6.68
N ILE A 452 -10.35 -15.65 7.09
CA ILE A 452 -11.44 -15.84 6.12
C ILE A 452 -12.02 -14.52 5.60
N ILE A 453 -11.78 -13.41 6.30
CA ILE A 453 -12.30 -12.10 5.89
C ILE A 453 -11.69 -11.69 4.53
N PRO A 454 -10.35 -11.72 4.33
CA PRO A 454 -9.76 -11.48 3.01
C PRO A 454 -10.29 -12.42 1.92
N PHE A 455 -10.52 -13.71 2.22
CA PHE A 455 -11.08 -14.66 1.25
C PHE A 455 -12.48 -14.24 0.77
N VAL A 456 -13.41 -13.97 1.70
CA VAL A 456 -14.79 -13.61 1.37
C VAL A 456 -14.86 -12.26 0.68
N VAL A 457 -14.13 -11.26 1.18
CA VAL A 457 -14.11 -9.92 0.57
C VAL A 457 -13.55 -9.97 -0.85
N THR A 458 -12.47 -10.74 -1.07
CA THR A 458 -11.90 -10.92 -2.42
C THR A 458 -12.91 -11.60 -3.33
N LEU A 459 -13.51 -12.72 -2.89
CA LEU A 459 -14.50 -13.46 -3.67
C LEU A 459 -15.69 -12.58 -4.10
N VAL A 460 -16.33 -11.89 -3.14
CA VAL A 460 -17.51 -11.07 -3.39
C VAL A 460 -17.16 -9.85 -4.24
N SER A 461 -16.05 -9.16 -3.94
CA SER A 461 -15.65 -7.98 -4.71
C SER A 461 -15.29 -8.35 -6.15
N CYS A 462 -14.65 -9.51 -6.38
CA CYS A 462 -14.33 -10.00 -7.73
C CYS A 462 -15.58 -10.32 -8.55
N LEU A 463 -16.64 -10.81 -7.91
CA LEU A 463 -17.90 -11.13 -8.58
C LEU A 463 -18.74 -9.88 -8.91
N LEU A 464 -18.73 -8.87 -8.03
CA LEU A 464 -19.60 -7.70 -8.16
C LEU A 464 -18.95 -6.53 -8.90
N LEU A 465 -17.68 -6.27 -8.65
CA LEU A 465 -16.96 -5.10 -9.18
C LEU A 465 -16.02 -5.48 -10.35
N GLY A 466 -15.95 -6.76 -10.69
CA GLY A 466 -14.97 -7.30 -11.65
C GLY A 466 -13.71 -7.83 -10.97
N LEU A 467 -13.02 -8.74 -11.67
CA LEU A 467 -11.87 -9.48 -11.14
C LEU A 467 -10.69 -8.56 -10.75
N GLU A 468 -10.52 -7.46 -11.49
CA GLU A 468 -9.43 -6.50 -11.32
C GLU A 468 -9.53 -5.78 -9.98
N TYR A 469 -10.66 -5.08 -9.78
CA TYR A 469 -10.93 -4.33 -8.56
C TYR A 469 -11.06 -5.27 -7.36
N GLY A 470 -11.70 -6.43 -7.53
CA GLY A 470 -11.86 -7.40 -6.46
C GLY A 470 -10.54 -7.95 -5.92
N MET A 471 -9.58 -8.24 -6.80
CA MET A 471 -8.26 -8.70 -6.38
C MET A 471 -7.46 -7.60 -5.68
N LEU A 472 -7.48 -6.37 -6.23
CA LEU A 472 -6.81 -5.22 -5.63
C LEU A 472 -7.36 -4.91 -4.22
N ILE A 473 -8.69 -4.93 -4.05
CA ILE A 473 -9.34 -4.77 -2.74
C ILE A 473 -8.91 -5.88 -1.78
N GLY A 474 -8.84 -7.13 -2.24
CA GLY A 474 -8.37 -8.26 -1.47
C GLY A 474 -6.93 -8.11 -0.97
N ILE A 475 -6.01 -7.73 -1.86
CA ILE A 475 -4.60 -7.48 -1.53
C ILE A 475 -4.48 -6.27 -0.58
N ALA A 476 -5.17 -5.17 -0.88
CA ALA A 476 -5.15 -3.97 -0.04
C ALA A 476 -5.65 -4.25 1.37
N LEU A 477 -6.77 -4.99 1.51
CA LEU A 477 -7.30 -5.41 2.80
C LEU A 477 -6.28 -6.27 3.57
N ASN A 478 -5.63 -7.22 2.89
CA ASN A 478 -4.62 -8.09 3.49
C ASN A 478 -3.37 -7.31 3.95
N ILE A 479 -2.92 -6.32 3.17
CA ILE A 479 -1.85 -5.40 3.58
C ILE A 479 -2.31 -4.55 4.77
N CYS A 480 -3.53 -4.02 4.76
CA CYS A 480 -4.11 -3.26 5.87
C CYS A 480 -4.13 -4.07 7.18
N PHE A 481 -4.43 -5.37 7.13
CA PHE A 481 -4.34 -6.24 8.31
C PHE A 481 -2.91 -6.33 8.85
N VAL A 482 -1.91 -6.52 7.97
CA VAL A 482 -0.49 -6.52 8.38
C VAL A 482 -0.12 -5.20 9.01
N LEU A 483 -0.39 -4.10 8.31
CA LEU A 483 -0.09 -2.75 8.78
C LEU A 483 -0.78 -2.46 10.12
N TYR A 484 -2.05 -2.85 10.30
CA TYR A 484 -2.76 -2.69 11.56
C TYR A 484 -2.05 -3.42 12.71
N MET A 485 -1.67 -4.69 12.51
CA MET A 485 -0.95 -5.47 13.53
C MET A 485 0.45 -4.91 13.80
N THR A 486 1.14 -4.40 12.79
CA THR A 486 2.45 -3.75 12.97
C THR A 486 2.32 -2.41 13.72
N SER A 487 1.25 -1.64 13.48
CA SER A 487 1.01 -0.36 14.19
C SER A 487 0.63 -0.52 15.66
N ARG A 488 0.18 -1.72 16.08
CA ARG A 488 -0.28 -2.01 17.45
C ARG A 488 0.41 -3.24 18.02
N PRO A 489 1.73 -3.16 18.30
CA PRO A 489 2.47 -4.20 19.01
C PRO A 489 1.80 -4.56 20.33
N SER A 490 1.82 -5.84 20.71
CA SER A 490 1.50 -6.20 22.09
C SER A 490 2.62 -5.75 23.02
N ILE A 491 2.20 -5.21 24.17
CA ILE A 491 3.10 -4.64 25.17
C ILE A 491 2.96 -5.45 26.44
N ASP A 492 3.94 -6.30 26.69
CA ASP A 492 4.08 -7.03 27.94
C ASP A 492 4.51 -6.06 29.03
N GLN A 493 3.94 -6.26 30.22
CA GLN A 493 4.23 -5.43 31.37
C GLN A 493 4.46 -6.28 32.61
N ALA A 494 5.47 -5.90 33.39
CA ALA A 494 5.70 -6.45 34.71
C ALA A 494 5.87 -5.29 35.70
N PHE A 495 5.28 -5.41 36.88
CA PHE A 495 5.50 -4.47 37.97
C PHE A 495 6.53 -5.08 38.91
N LEU A 496 7.65 -4.39 39.08
CA LEU A 496 8.71 -4.78 39.97
C LEU A 496 8.68 -3.86 41.19
N ARG A 497 8.76 -4.45 42.39
CA ARG A 497 8.97 -3.69 43.62
C ARG A 497 10.38 -3.97 44.09
N THR A 498 11.21 -2.93 44.10
CA THR A 498 12.60 -3.03 44.56
C THR A 498 12.62 -3.30 46.06
N SER A 499 13.66 -3.96 46.57
CA SER A 499 13.88 -4.18 48.02
C SER A 499 13.90 -2.88 48.85
N SER A 500 14.16 -1.73 48.22
CA SER A 500 14.08 -0.38 48.78
C SER A 500 12.67 0.24 48.76
N GLY A 501 11.64 -0.50 48.31
CA GLY A 501 10.25 -0.04 48.26
C GLY A 501 9.85 0.73 47.00
N ILE A 502 10.78 0.95 46.05
CA ILE A 502 10.52 1.69 44.80
C ILE A 502 9.77 0.79 43.80
N GLU A 503 8.59 1.24 43.36
CA GLU A 503 7.79 0.59 42.33
C GLU A 503 8.26 1.00 40.92
N ALA A 504 8.65 0.01 40.13
CA ALA A 504 9.08 0.16 38.74
C ALA A 504 8.15 -0.61 37.81
N MET A 505 7.80 0.00 36.68
CA MET A 505 7.06 -0.66 35.60
C MET A 505 8.02 -1.04 34.48
N VAL A 506 8.16 -2.34 34.21
CA VAL A 506 8.88 -2.86 33.05
C VAL A 506 7.92 -2.95 31.89
N VAL A 507 8.29 -2.34 30.77
CA VAL A 507 7.57 -2.34 29.51
C VAL A 507 8.42 -3.05 28.48
N LYS A 508 7.90 -4.17 27.95
CA LYS A 508 8.58 -4.97 26.93
C LYS A 508 7.73 -5.03 25.67
N PRO A 509 8.09 -4.31 24.61
CA PRO A 509 7.48 -4.48 23.29
C PRO A 509 7.78 -5.87 22.72
N ASP A 510 6.82 -6.44 22.01
CA ASP A 510 6.93 -7.75 21.37
C ASP A 510 7.75 -7.76 20.07
N GLN A 511 7.78 -6.63 19.36
CA GLN A 511 8.43 -6.47 18.05
C GLN A 511 9.23 -5.16 17.94
N SER A 512 9.99 -5.03 16.86
CA SER A 512 10.72 -3.80 16.54
C SER A 512 9.80 -2.60 16.35
N LEU A 513 10.30 -1.42 16.72
CA LEU A 513 9.52 -0.18 16.72
C LEU A 513 9.78 0.60 15.44
N ILE A 514 8.72 0.76 14.65
CA ILE A 514 8.70 1.60 13.46
C ILE A 514 7.87 2.85 13.74
N TYR A 515 7.98 3.86 12.87
CA TYR A 515 7.29 5.14 12.98
C TYR A 515 5.78 5.01 13.19
N SER A 516 5.15 3.94 12.68
CA SER A 516 3.71 3.71 12.84
C SER A 516 3.34 3.12 14.21
N SER A 517 4.26 2.43 14.90
CA SER A 517 3.96 1.72 16.16
C SER A 517 4.39 2.48 17.40
N ILE A 518 5.39 3.35 17.29
CA ILE A 518 5.94 4.09 18.42
C ILE A 518 4.94 5.04 19.09
N GLU A 519 4.02 5.63 18.33
CA GLU A 519 2.99 6.54 18.87
C GLU A 519 1.98 5.76 19.73
N TYR A 520 1.63 4.54 19.31
CA TYR A 520 0.80 3.64 20.10
C TYR A 520 1.51 3.24 21.41
N LEU A 521 2.80 2.90 21.33
CA LEU A 521 3.61 2.60 22.49
C LEU A 521 3.65 3.77 23.48
N LYS A 522 3.90 4.99 22.99
CA LYS A 522 3.84 6.22 23.80
C LYS A 522 2.52 6.34 24.55
N HIS A 523 1.40 6.25 23.82
CA HIS A 523 0.08 6.40 24.41
C HIS A 523 -0.19 5.33 25.48
N GLU A 524 0.18 4.07 25.25
CA GLU A 524 -0.01 3.01 26.24
C GLU A 524 0.90 3.17 27.46
N ILE A 525 2.17 3.55 27.29
CA ILE A 525 3.08 3.83 28.42
C ILE A 525 2.51 4.96 29.29
N VAL A 526 2.12 6.08 28.67
CA VAL A 526 1.58 7.25 29.40
C VAL A 526 0.28 6.90 30.12
N LYS A 527 -0.67 6.29 29.41
CA LYS A 527 -1.99 5.89 29.96
C LYS A 527 -1.86 4.92 31.13
N ARG A 528 -0.87 4.01 31.10
CA ARG A 528 -0.64 3.04 32.17
C ARG A 528 0.08 3.70 33.36
N THR A 529 1.08 4.53 33.10
CA THR A 529 1.80 5.32 34.11
C THR A 529 0.84 6.19 34.92
N ASP A 530 -0.16 6.78 34.27
CA ASP A 530 -1.18 7.62 34.92
C ASP A 530 -2.10 6.84 35.87
N LYS A 531 -2.28 5.54 35.63
CA LYS A 531 -3.12 4.69 36.47
C LYS A 531 -2.38 4.13 37.68
N THR A 532 -1.12 3.77 37.51
CA THR A 532 -0.36 3.02 38.53
C THR A 532 0.58 3.88 39.37
N GLN A 533 0.76 5.17 39.06
CA GLN A 533 1.62 6.10 39.79
C GLN A 533 3.06 5.60 40.08
N VAL A 534 3.61 4.71 39.25
CA VAL A 534 4.97 4.18 39.39
C VAL A 534 6.05 5.27 39.32
N ALA A 535 7.08 5.18 40.15
CA ALA A 535 8.16 6.17 40.20
C ALA A 535 9.14 6.01 39.02
N THR A 536 9.42 4.77 38.61
CA THR A 536 10.37 4.44 37.55
C THR A 536 9.70 3.63 36.42
N VAL A 537 10.01 3.94 35.17
CA VAL A 537 9.61 3.18 33.98
C VAL A 537 10.85 2.60 33.31
N ILE A 538 10.92 1.28 33.21
CA ILE A 538 11.99 0.54 32.55
C ILE A 538 11.48 0.06 31.19
N ILE A 539 12.14 0.43 30.11
CA ILE A 539 11.80 -0.04 28.76
C ILE A 539 12.82 -1.08 28.32
N ASP A 540 12.40 -2.34 28.28
CA ASP A 540 13.20 -3.48 27.82
C ASP A 540 13.20 -3.52 26.28
N GLY A 541 14.39 -3.32 25.70
CA GLY A 541 14.64 -3.29 24.26
C GLY A 541 15.13 -4.60 23.66
N SER A 542 15.04 -5.73 24.39
CA SER A 542 15.52 -7.04 23.93
C SER A 542 14.95 -7.50 22.59
N ASN A 543 13.69 -7.15 22.30
CA ASN A 543 13.01 -7.47 21.04
C ASN A 543 13.10 -6.34 19.98
N ILE A 544 13.80 -5.25 20.27
CA ILE A 544 13.93 -4.08 19.39
C ILE A 544 15.24 -4.19 18.60
N SER A 545 15.17 -4.70 17.37
CA SER A 545 16.32 -4.79 16.46
C SER A 545 16.46 -3.57 15.54
N TYR A 546 15.36 -2.87 15.28
CA TYR A 546 15.31 -1.74 14.34
C TYR A 546 14.51 -0.55 14.89
N VAL A 547 14.99 0.66 14.61
CA VAL A 547 14.33 1.96 14.84
C VAL A 547 14.63 2.89 13.65
N ASP A 548 13.64 3.67 13.22
CA ASP A 548 13.79 4.73 12.21
C ASP A 548 13.91 6.13 12.85
N SER A 549 14.18 7.15 12.03
CA SER A 549 14.34 8.53 12.51
C SER A 549 13.10 9.09 13.21
N THR A 550 11.90 8.71 12.77
CA THR A 550 10.65 9.18 13.37
C THR A 550 10.44 8.53 14.74
N ALA A 551 10.67 7.22 14.83
CA ALA A 551 10.62 6.48 16.08
C ALA A 551 11.65 6.97 17.09
N ALA A 552 12.88 7.29 16.66
CA ALA A 552 13.89 7.90 17.52
C ALA A 552 13.42 9.25 18.11
N LYS A 553 12.82 10.12 17.28
CA LYS A 553 12.29 11.43 17.70
C LYS A 553 11.12 11.31 18.66
N ILE A 554 10.18 10.39 18.39
CA ILE A 554 9.04 10.15 19.29
C ILE A 554 9.53 9.52 20.61
N PHE A 555 10.58 8.70 20.58
CA PHE A 555 11.24 8.20 21.79
C PHE A 555 11.80 9.30 22.68
N SER A 556 12.45 10.31 22.08
CA SER A 556 12.90 11.52 22.80
C SER A 556 11.73 12.20 23.50
N SER A 557 10.60 12.35 22.78
CA SER A 557 9.39 12.94 23.32
C SER A 557 8.76 12.12 24.45
N ILE A 558 8.81 10.77 24.39
CA ILE A 558 8.35 9.90 25.50
C ILE A 558 9.15 10.20 26.78
N ILE A 559 10.48 10.27 26.66
CA ILE A 559 11.36 10.52 27.80
C ILE A 559 11.10 11.90 28.40
N GLU A 560 10.96 12.94 27.56
CA GLU A 560 10.64 14.30 28.00
C GLU A 560 9.27 14.37 28.71
N GLU A 561 8.26 13.68 28.19
CA GLU A 561 6.92 13.66 28.79
C GLU A 561 6.90 12.94 30.15
N LEU A 562 7.59 11.80 30.26
CA LEU A 562 7.72 11.08 31.52
C LEU A 562 8.54 11.89 32.56
N ALA A 563 9.61 12.56 32.11
CA ALA A 563 10.38 13.46 32.96
C ALA A 563 9.55 14.67 33.43
N PHE A 564 8.72 15.26 32.58
CA PHE A 564 7.79 16.33 32.95
C PHE A 564 6.78 15.89 34.01
N ARG A 565 6.39 14.61 34.00
CA ARG A 565 5.53 13.99 35.03
C ARG A 565 6.29 13.54 36.29
N GLY A 566 7.59 13.85 36.39
CA GLY A 566 8.43 13.48 37.54
C GLY A 566 8.79 11.99 37.61
N ARG A 567 8.76 11.27 36.47
CA ARG A 567 9.06 9.83 36.40
C ARG A 567 10.44 9.60 35.82
N THR A 568 11.21 8.70 36.41
CA THR A 568 12.53 8.29 35.90
C THR A 568 12.40 7.20 34.85
N VAL A 569 13.11 7.34 33.73
CA VAL A 569 13.08 6.36 32.62
C VAL A 569 14.42 5.64 32.53
N LEU A 570 14.41 4.32 32.29
CA LEU A 570 15.60 3.50 32.06
C LEU A 570 15.42 2.66 30.79
N LEU A 571 16.46 2.59 29.96
CA LEU A 571 16.49 1.78 28.74
C LEU A 571 17.33 0.53 29.00
N TRP A 572 16.70 -0.65 28.97
CA TRP A 572 17.32 -1.92 29.36
C TRP A 572 17.54 -2.86 28.17
N ASN A 573 18.75 -3.43 28.04
CA ASN A 573 19.08 -4.48 27.07
C ASN A 573 18.81 -4.14 25.58
N TRP A 574 19.30 -2.99 25.12
CA TRP A 574 19.07 -2.52 23.75
C TRP A 574 20.16 -2.95 22.77
N ASN A 575 19.76 -3.35 21.56
CA ASN A 575 20.68 -3.67 20.46
C ASN A 575 21.62 -2.48 20.14
N ARG A 576 22.90 -2.76 19.87
CA ARG A 576 23.92 -1.76 19.55
C ARG A 576 23.50 -0.84 18.39
N SER A 577 22.94 -1.39 17.32
CA SER A 577 22.51 -0.61 16.14
C SER A 577 21.48 0.46 16.51
N VAL A 578 20.52 0.09 17.35
CA VAL A 578 19.46 0.97 17.83
C VAL A 578 20.00 2.02 18.80
N ARG A 579 20.88 1.61 19.74
CA ARG A 579 21.58 2.54 20.66
C ARG A 579 22.33 3.63 19.90
N CYS A 580 23.09 3.25 18.87
CA CYS A 580 23.82 4.20 18.03
C CYS A 580 22.88 5.21 17.35
N THR A 581 21.72 4.75 16.88
CA THR A 581 20.72 5.62 16.22
C THR A 581 20.14 6.66 17.19
N LEU A 582 19.81 6.27 18.42
CA LEU A 582 19.29 7.20 19.45
C LEU A 582 20.36 8.18 19.94
N ILE A 583 21.60 7.71 20.13
CA ILE A 583 22.73 8.56 20.57
C ILE A 583 23.09 9.61 19.51
N ARG A 584 22.97 9.29 18.22
CA ARG A 584 23.17 10.25 17.12
C ARG A 584 22.16 11.39 17.12
N LEU A 585 20.92 11.13 17.54
CA LEU A 585 19.89 12.14 17.64
C LEU A 585 20.20 13.12 18.78
N ASN A 586 20.41 12.60 20.00
CA ASN A 586 20.75 13.41 21.16
C ASN A 586 21.65 12.66 22.16
N LYS A 587 22.97 12.83 22.05
CA LYS A 587 23.96 12.16 22.91
C LYS A 587 23.75 12.44 24.40
N VAL A 588 23.42 13.69 24.76
CA VAL A 588 23.30 14.12 26.17
C VAL A 588 22.11 13.46 26.86
N GLN A 589 20.98 13.33 26.14
CA GLN A 589 19.75 12.77 26.69
C GLN A 589 19.79 11.25 26.80
N PHE A 590 20.28 10.54 25.77
CA PHE A 590 20.15 9.08 25.69
C PHE A 590 21.30 8.30 26.34
N HIS A 591 22.54 8.82 26.29
CA HIS A 591 23.71 8.13 26.83
C HIS A 591 23.57 7.68 28.30
N PRO A 592 23.07 8.49 29.25
CA PRO A 592 22.96 8.07 30.66
C PRO A 592 21.82 7.07 30.93
N LEU A 593 20.92 6.84 29.96
CA LEU A 593 19.71 6.02 30.16
C LEU A 593 19.92 4.53 29.87
N PHE A 594 20.96 4.18 29.09
CA PHE A 594 21.20 2.80 28.69
C PHE A 594 21.88 1.98 29.79
N LYS A 595 21.28 0.84 30.14
CA LYS A 595 21.85 -0.16 31.04
C LYS A 595 21.71 -1.57 30.46
N ASN A 596 22.66 -2.44 30.75
CA ASN A 596 22.68 -3.84 30.32
C ASN A 596 22.88 -4.75 31.54
N GLY A 597 22.18 -5.90 31.56
CA GLY A 597 22.28 -6.92 32.60
C GLY A 597 21.20 -7.99 32.44
N GLY A 598 21.38 -9.17 33.06
CA GLY A 598 20.37 -10.23 33.06
C GLY A 598 19.26 -9.90 34.07
N LEU A 599 17.98 -10.03 33.67
CA LEU A 599 16.87 -9.90 34.62
C LEU A 599 16.98 -10.93 35.76
N GLU A 600 17.58 -12.10 35.53
CA GLU A 600 17.84 -13.13 36.55
C GLU A 600 18.71 -12.67 37.74
N GLN A 601 19.56 -11.64 37.58
CA GLN A 601 20.31 -11.04 38.70
C GLN A 601 19.44 -10.09 39.53
N LEU A 602 18.35 -9.56 38.95
CA LEU A 602 17.30 -8.82 39.65
C LEU A 602 16.23 -9.78 40.23
N ASP A 603 16.04 -10.93 39.59
CA ASP A 603 15.05 -11.97 39.90
C ASP A 603 15.44 -12.85 41.10
N LYS A 604 16.74 -13.05 41.34
CA LYS A 604 17.22 -13.79 42.53
C LYS A 604 16.92 -13.10 43.88
N GLN A 605 16.35 -11.90 43.88
CA GLN A 605 15.84 -11.23 45.08
C GLN A 605 14.30 -11.10 45.15
N ILE A 606 13.55 -11.54 44.15
CA ILE A 606 12.10 -11.27 44.06
C ILE A 606 11.36 -12.58 43.72
N CYS A 607 11.30 -13.44 44.74
CA CYS A 607 10.51 -14.66 44.95
C CYS A 607 9.84 -15.43 43.79
N ASN A 608 9.99 -16.76 43.92
CA ASN A 608 8.97 -17.79 43.66
C ASN A 608 7.53 -17.29 43.86
N GLU A 609 6.71 -17.34 42.82
CA GLU A 609 5.47 -18.14 42.80
C GLU A 609 4.88 -18.13 41.38
N ASN A 610 4.46 -19.32 40.93
CA ASN A 610 3.75 -19.53 39.68
C ASN A 610 2.33 -18.97 39.81
N GLU A 611 1.94 -18.02 38.96
CA GLU A 611 0.53 -17.81 38.63
C GLU A 611 0.28 -17.97 37.13
N ASP A 612 -0.63 -18.89 36.84
CA ASP A 612 -1.16 -19.24 35.53
C ASP A 612 -1.77 -18.04 34.81
N ILE A 613 -1.18 -17.63 33.69
CA ILE A 613 -1.84 -16.75 32.73
C ILE A 613 -2.86 -17.59 31.94
N ARG A 614 -4.13 -17.55 32.39
CA ARG A 614 -5.28 -18.03 31.61
C ARG A 614 -5.65 -17.00 30.55
N GLU A 615 -5.38 -17.31 29.28
CA GLU A 615 -5.96 -16.59 28.15
C GLU A 615 -7.47 -16.86 28.08
N HIS A 616 -8.28 -15.84 28.35
CA HIS A 616 -9.71 -15.88 28.06
C HIS A 616 -9.94 -15.45 26.60
N PHE A 617 -10.30 -16.40 25.75
CA PHE A 617 -10.80 -16.09 24.40
C PHE A 617 -12.20 -15.45 24.51
N PRO A 618 -12.43 -14.25 23.98
CA PRO A 618 -13.79 -13.79 23.76
C PRO A 618 -14.43 -14.67 22.68
N GLN A 619 -15.62 -15.21 22.96
CA GLN A 619 -16.41 -15.92 21.97
C GLN A 619 -16.78 -14.95 20.82
N PRO A 620 -16.63 -15.32 19.54
CA PRO A 620 -16.87 -14.42 18.41
C PRO A 620 -18.32 -13.88 18.32
N GLY A 621 -19.28 -14.55 18.98
CA GLY A 621 -20.66 -14.06 19.09
C GLY A 621 -20.84 -12.87 20.04
N GLN A 622 -19.91 -12.63 20.98
CA GLN A 622 -20.00 -11.50 21.92
C GLN A 622 -19.34 -10.22 21.38
N LEU A 623 -18.49 -10.27 20.35
CA LEU A 623 -17.87 -9.07 19.77
C LEU A 623 -18.90 -8.16 19.07
N ILE A 624 -19.93 -8.75 18.45
CA ILE A 624 -21.00 -8.00 17.78
C ILE A 624 -21.97 -7.40 18.83
N SER A 625 -22.28 -8.14 19.90
CA SER A 625 -23.17 -7.62 20.97
C SER A 625 -22.48 -6.61 21.90
N THR A 626 -21.16 -6.72 22.10
CA THR A 626 -20.37 -5.77 22.91
C THR A 626 -20.07 -4.48 22.15
N CYS A 627 -19.95 -4.54 20.81
CA CYS A 627 -19.85 -3.33 19.98
C CYS A 627 -21.15 -2.50 20.07
N CYS A 628 -22.32 -3.15 20.08
CA CYS A 628 -23.61 -2.47 20.24
C CYS A 628 -23.90 -2.00 21.67
N ARG A 629 -23.45 -2.74 22.71
CA ARG A 629 -23.63 -2.32 24.13
C ARG A 629 -22.61 -1.26 24.60
N GLY A 630 -21.52 -1.05 23.87
CA GLY A 630 -20.45 -0.12 24.25
C GLY A 630 -20.75 1.36 24.01
N ILE A 631 -21.67 1.68 23.10
CA ILE A 631 -21.89 3.01 22.50
C ILE A 631 -22.26 4.09 23.54
N CYS A 632 -22.87 3.70 24.67
CA CYS A 632 -23.35 4.64 25.70
C CYS A 632 -22.66 4.46 27.06
N THR A 633 -21.34 4.26 27.10
CA THR A 633 -20.59 4.34 28.36
C THR A 633 -20.11 5.77 28.64
N ARG A 634 -20.19 6.23 29.90
CA ARG A 634 -19.71 7.57 30.34
C ARG A 634 -18.31 7.87 29.79
N LYS A 635 -17.39 6.90 29.84
CA LYS A 635 -16.02 7.04 29.31
C LYS A 635 -15.97 7.35 27.80
N GLN A 636 -16.85 6.74 27.00
CA GLN A 636 -16.92 7.02 25.57
C GLN A 636 -17.51 8.41 25.30
N LEU A 637 -18.50 8.85 26.07
CA LEU A 637 -19.07 10.20 25.97
C LEU A 637 -18.01 11.28 26.22
N PHE A 638 -17.22 11.16 27.31
CA PHE A 638 -16.11 12.08 27.59
C PHE A 638 -15.01 12.02 26.52
N LYS A 639 -14.81 10.86 25.86
CA LYS A 639 -13.83 10.71 24.79
C LYS A 639 -14.28 11.38 23.49
N ARG A 640 -15.56 11.25 23.13
CA ARG A 640 -16.13 11.79 21.87
C ARG A 640 -16.53 13.26 21.95
N PHE A 641 -16.77 13.79 23.15
CA PHE A 641 -17.02 15.21 23.40
C PHE A 641 -15.96 15.78 24.37
N PRO A 642 -14.77 16.15 23.87
CA PRO A 642 -13.70 16.71 24.69
C PRO A 642 -14.09 17.95 25.50
N ILE A 643 -15.11 18.72 25.06
CA ILE A 643 -15.67 19.85 25.81
C ILE A 643 -16.08 19.49 27.23
N LEU A 644 -16.58 18.28 27.45
CA LEU A 644 -16.99 17.83 28.78
C LEU A 644 -15.79 17.61 29.72
N GLN A 645 -14.56 17.49 29.19
CA GLN A 645 -13.34 17.35 29.99
C GLN A 645 -12.72 18.70 30.34
N TRP A 646 -12.59 19.61 29.37
CA TRP A 646 -11.89 20.87 29.58
C TRP A 646 -12.79 21.97 30.17
N LEU A 647 -14.08 22.02 29.83
CA LEU A 647 -14.98 23.07 30.31
C LEU A 647 -15.13 23.08 31.85
N PRO A 648 -15.26 21.93 32.55
CA PRO A 648 -15.33 21.92 34.01
C PRO A 648 -14.00 22.29 34.70
N SER A 649 -12.87 22.18 34.00
CA SER A 649 -11.54 22.53 34.52
C SER A 649 -11.08 23.94 34.10
N TYR A 650 -11.97 24.72 33.48
CA TYR A 650 -11.69 26.06 32.99
C TYR A 650 -11.54 27.07 34.13
N ARG A 651 -10.47 27.87 34.09
CA ARG A 651 -10.21 28.96 35.05
C ARG A 651 -10.46 30.30 34.37
N VAL A 652 -11.05 31.26 35.09
CA VAL A 652 -11.35 32.60 34.57
C VAL A 652 -10.09 33.33 34.10
N ASP A 653 -8.93 33.05 34.71
CA ASP A 653 -7.62 33.59 34.29
C ASP A 653 -7.26 33.26 32.84
N TYR A 654 -7.80 32.17 32.28
CA TYR A 654 -7.55 31.76 30.88
C TYR A 654 -8.33 32.60 29.87
N LEU A 655 -9.37 33.31 30.31
CA LEU A 655 -10.25 34.07 29.42
C LEU A 655 -9.51 35.14 28.62
N VAL A 656 -8.59 35.85 29.27
CA VAL A 656 -7.81 36.92 28.59
C VAL A 656 -6.86 36.31 27.55
N ASP A 657 -6.16 35.24 27.91
CA ASP A 657 -5.24 34.53 27.00
C ASP A 657 -6.00 34.00 25.77
N ASP A 658 -7.17 33.37 25.98
CA ASP A 658 -7.96 32.75 24.91
C ASP A 658 -8.64 33.81 24.01
N ILE A 659 -9.11 34.93 24.55
CA ILE A 659 -9.65 36.04 23.75
C ILE A 659 -8.54 36.68 22.90
N VAL A 660 -7.38 36.96 23.48
CA VAL A 660 -6.25 37.57 22.75
C VAL A 660 -5.76 36.64 21.65
N ALA A 661 -5.67 35.34 21.92
CA ALA A 661 -5.31 34.34 20.91
C ALA A 661 -6.35 34.28 19.79
N GLY A 662 -7.64 34.19 20.14
CA GLY A 662 -8.72 34.15 19.16
C GLY A 662 -8.80 35.42 18.29
N LEU A 663 -8.60 36.60 18.88
CA LEU A 663 -8.53 37.85 18.12
C LEU A 663 -7.34 37.87 17.16
N SER A 664 -6.18 37.40 17.61
CA SER A 664 -4.96 37.34 16.79
C SER A 664 -5.12 36.38 15.59
N VAL A 665 -5.78 35.24 15.81
CA VAL A 665 -6.13 34.29 14.76
C VAL A 665 -7.17 34.88 13.81
N ALA A 666 -8.23 35.53 14.32
CA ALA A 666 -9.26 36.15 13.49
C ALA A 666 -8.69 37.20 12.53
N LEU A 667 -7.82 38.06 13.05
CA LEU A 667 -7.12 39.08 12.26
C LEU A 667 -6.20 38.49 11.17
N THR A 668 -5.76 37.24 11.33
CA THR A 668 -5.00 36.50 10.31
C THR A 668 -5.93 35.77 9.33
N VAL A 669 -7.03 35.20 9.83
CA VAL A 669 -8.02 34.42 9.08
C VAL A 669 -8.76 35.24 8.04
N ILE A 670 -9.16 36.48 8.37
CA ILE A 670 -9.97 37.32 7.47
C ILE A 670 -9.25 37.55 6.12
N PRO A 671 -8.03 38.11 6.08
CA PRO A 671 -7.33 38.33 4.82
C PRO A 671 -6.94 37.01 4.12
N GLN A 672 -6.56 35.98 4.88
CA GLN A 672 -6.23 34.67 4.31
C GLN A 672 -7.45 33.98 3.65
N GLY A 673 -8.61 34.03 4.31
CA GLY A 673 -9.84 33.42 3.80
C GLY A 673 -10.25 34.03 2.46
N ILE A 674 -10.20 35.37 2.37
CA ILE A 674 -10.48 36.08 1.11
C ILE A 674 -9.49 35.66 0.01
N ALA A 675 -8.19 35.61 0.32
CA ALA A 675 -7.19 35.19 -0.64
C ALA A 675 -7.39 33.73 -1.11
N TYR A 676 -7.76 32.83 -0.21
CA TYR A 676 -8.01 31.42 -0.54
C TYR A 676 -9.28 31.22 -1.38
N ALA A 677 -10.34 32.02 -1.17
CA ALA A 677 -11.49 32.02 -2.07
C ALA A 677 -11.09 32.41 -3.49
N ALA A 678 -10.25 33.45 -3.64
CA ALA A 678 -9.72 33.85 -4.94
C ALA A 678 -8.87 32.75 -5.60
N ILE A 679 -8.09 31.97 -4.83
CA ILE A 679 -7.37 30.79 -5.35
C ILE A 679 -8.34 29.71 -5.84
N ALA A 680 -9.48 29.51 -5.16
CA ALA A 680 -10.51 28.55 -5.54
C ALA A 680 -11.39 29.00 -6.73
N ASN A 681 -11.13 30.18 -7.30
CA ASN A 681 -12.01 30.85 -8.27
C ASN A 681 -13.43 31.09 -7.73
N LEU A 682 -13.53 31.37 -6.44
CA LEU A 682 -14.77 31.72 -5.74
C LEU A 682 -14.76 33.20 -5.35
N ASP A 683 -15.96 33.75 -5.16
CA ASP A 683 -16.09 35.09 -4.60
C ASP A 683 -15.49 35.16 -3.18
N PRO A 684 -14.88 36.30 -2.81
CA PRO A 684 -14.27 36.53 -1.49
C PRO A 684 -15.09 36.08 -0.28
N GLN A 685 -16.42 36.22 -0.32
CA GLN A 685 -17.28 35.87 0.80
C GLN A 685 -17.24 34.38 1.15
N TYR A 686 -17.08 33.48 0.18
CA TYR A 686 -17.04 32.03 0.44
C TYR A 686 -15.87 31.64 1.32
N GLY A 687 -14.75 32.35 1.23
CA GLY A 687 -13.60 32.16 2.12
C GLY A 687 -13.89 32.58 3.56
N LEU A 688 -14.66 33.64 3.75
CA LEU A 688 -15.09 34.09 5.07
C LEU A 688 -16.20 33.20 5.65
N TYR A 689 -17.11 32.70 4.81
CA TYR A 689 -18.13 31.72 5.21
C TYR A 689 -17.49 30.44 5.75
N SER A 690 -16.40 30.01 5.12
CA SER A 690 -15.61 28.87 5.59
C SER A 690 -14.81 29.09 6.87
N ALA A 691 -14.63 30.34 7.30
CA ALA A 691 -13.70 30.65 8.38
C ALA A 691 -14.28 30.55 9.81
N PHE A 692 -15.60 30.54 9.98
CA PHE A 692 -16.20 30.62 11.32
C PHE A 692 -16.81 29.28 11.82
N MET A 693 -17.58 28.56 10.99
CA MET A 693 -18.36 27.40 11.45
C MET A 693 -17.46 26.28 11.99
N GLY A 694 -16.35 26.01 11.29
CA GLY A 694 -15.36 25.03 11.75
C GLY A 694 -14.78 25.37 13.12
N CYS A 695 -14.60 26.65 13.46
CA CYS A 695 -14.10 27.05 14.77
C CYS A 695 -15.09 26.75 15.90
N PHE A 696 -16.40 26.91 15.66
CA PHE A 696 -17.43 26.58 16.65
C PHE A 696 -17.54 25.07 16.89
N ILE A 697 -17.57 24.28 15.82
CA ILE A 697 -17.64 22.81 15.93
C ILE A 697 -16.36 22.25 16.56
N TYR A 698 -15.20 22.77 16.19
CA TYR A 698 -13.93 22.32 16.75
C TYR A 698 -13.81 22.62 18.25
N CYS A 699 -14.42 23.70 18.74
CA CYS A 699 -14.47 23.98 20.17
C CYS A 699 -15.18 22.86 20.98
N ILE A 700 -16.16 22.19 20.36
CA ILE A 700 -16.96 21.13 20.98
C ILE A 700 -16.27 19.77 20.86
N LEU A 701 -15.76 19.45 19.67
CA LEU A 701 -15.31 18.10 19.31
C LEU A 701 -13.78 17.93 19.21
N GLY A 702 -13.02 19.03 19.07
CA GLY A 702 -11.58 19.02 18.85
C GLY A 702 -10.79 18.58 20.07
N SER A 703 -9.72 17.80 19.86
CA SER A 703 -8.88 17.30 20.94
C SER A 703 -7.66 18.19 21.21
N CYS A 704 -7.14 18.87 20.19
CA CYS A 704 -6.02 19.80 20.32
C CYS A 704 -6.51 21.24 20.49
N LYS A 705 -5.90 22.01 21.40
CA LYS A 705 -6.28 23.41 21.65
C LYS A 705 -5.63 24.41 20.68
N ASP A 706 -4.50 24.03 20.09
CA ASP A 706 -3.68 24.91 19.26
C ASP A 706 -4.15 24.90 17.78
N VAL A 707 -4.90 23.86 17.39
CA VAL A 707 -5.44 23.70 16.04
C VAL A 707 -6.61 24.67 15.79
N THR A 708 -6.62 25.29 14.62
CA THR A 708 -7.68 26.22 14.19
C THR A 708 -8.19 25.81 12.81
N ILE A 709 -9.48 25.51 12.71
CA ILE A 709 -10.14 25.06 11.47
C ILE A 709 -10.61 26.26 10.64
N GLY A 710 -10.41 26.20 9.32
CA GLY A 710 -10.92 27.16 8.35
C GLY A 710 -10.37 26.86 6.95
N PRO A 711 -10.54 27.74 5.95
CA PRO A 711 -10.05 27.48 4.60
C PRO A 711 -8.52 27.45 4.55
N THR A 712 -7.97 26.68 3.63
CA THR A 712 -6.52 26.55 3.37
C THR A 712 -6.23 26.63 1.88
N ALA A 713 -5.01 27.06 1.53
CA ALA A 713 -4.57 27.18 0.14
C ALA A 713 -4.68 25.86 -0.63
N ILE A 714 -4.35 24.74 0.02
CA ILE A 714 -4.36 23.41 -0.61
C ILE A 714 -5.80 23.00 -0.95
N MET A 715 -6.74 23.11 -0.01
CA MET A 715 -8.14 22.79 -0.29
C MET A 715 -8.73 23.70 -1.38
N SER A 716 -8.38 24.99 -1.38
CA SER A 716 -8.80 25.92 -2.42
C SER A 716 -8.24 25.56 -3.80
N LEU A 717 -6.98 25.11 -3.87
CA LEU A 717 -6.36 24.69 -5.12
C LEU A 717 -7.03 23.45 -5.71
N MET A 718 -7.31 22.44 -4.88
CA MET A 718 -7.94 21.20 -5.33
C MET A 718 -9.35 21.41 -5.90
N ILE A 719 -10.07 22.38 -5.34
CA ILE A 719 -11.44 22.67 -5.73
C ILE A 719 -11.51 23.62 -6.93
N ASN A 720 -10.49 24.46 -7.13
CA ASN A 720 -10.38 25.33 -8.29
C ASN A 720 -10.62 24.58 -9.60
N ALA A 721 -10.03 23.37 -9.72
CA ALA A 721 -10.17 22.52 -10.91
C ALA A 721 -11.62 22.11 -11.22
N HIS A 722 -12.52 22.13 -10.23
CA HIS A 722 -13.91 21.70 -10.36
C HIS A 722 -14.88 22.87 -10.37
N VAL A 723 -14.54 23.96 -9.68
CA VAL A 723 -15.40 25.16 -9.56
C VAL A 723 -15.21 26.12 -10.71
N GLY A 724 -14.00 26.17 -11.29
CA GLY A 724 -13.59 27.22 -12.22
C GLY A 724 -14.62 27.52 -13.32
N ASN A 725 -15.21 26.48 -13.91
CA ASN A 725 -16.21 26.60 -14.98
C ASN A 725 -17.65 26.27 -14.52
N ASN A 726 -17.81 25.59 -13.38
CA ASN A 726 -19.05 24.90 -13.01
C ASN A 726 -19.77 25.54 -11.79
N GLY A 727 -19.23 26.63 -11.24
CA GLY A 727 -19.89 27.43 -10.20
C GLY A 727 -19.63 26.98 -8.75
N PRO A 728 -20.10 27.78 -7.78
CA PRO A 728 -19.77 27.61 -6.35
C PRO A 728 -20.49 26.41 -5.69
N GLU A 729 -21.52 25.88 -6.33
CA GLU A 729 -22.33 24.78 -5.79
C GLU A 729 -21.51 23.48 -5.62
N LEU A 730 -20.57 23.22 -6.54
CA LEU A 730 -19.65 22.08 -6.42
C LEU A 730 -18.68 22.23 -5.23
N ALA A 731 -18.25 23.45 -4.89
CA ALA A 731 -17.45 23.67 -3.68
C ALA A 731 -18.25 23.30 -2.43
N ILE A 732 -19.50 23.74 -2.32
CA ILE A 732 -20.36 23.46 -1.16
C ILE A 732 -20.65 21.96 -1.06
N LEU A 733 -20.98 21.31 -2.18
CA LEU A 733 -21.20 19.87 -2.22
C LEU A 733 -19.93 19.08 -1.85
N SER A 734 -18.76 19.51 -2.35
CA SER A 734 -17.48 18.88 -2.00
C SER A 734 -17.19 18.96 -0.50
N ALA A 735 -17.58 20.04 0.19
CA ALA A 735 -17.48 20.17 1.64
C ALA A 735 -18.36 19.15 2.36
N PHE A 736 -19.60 18.99 1.90
CA PHE A 736 -20.53 18.01 2.47
C PHE A 736 -20.05 16.57 2.25
N VAL A 737 -19.70 16.20 1.01
CA VAL A 737 -19.25 14.85 0.65
C VAL A 737 -17.94 14.52 1.35
N SER A 738 -16.96 15.43 1.33
CA SER A 738 -15.71 15.28 2.08
C SER A 738 -15.99 15.09 3.58
N GLY A 739 -16.86 15.92 4.17
CA GLY A 739 -17.24 15.80 5.57
C GLY A 739 -17.86 14.44 5.92
N CYS A 740 -18.74 13.92 5.05
CA CYS A 740 -19.34 12.58 5.19
C CYS A 740 -18.29 11.46 5.09
N VAL A 741 -17.38 11.53 4.12
CA VAL A 741 -16.30 10.54 3.95
C VAL A 741 -15.37 10.57 5.16
N ILE A 742 -14.92 11.74 5.62
CA ILE A 742 -14.06 11.89 6.80
C ILE A 742 -14.76 11.33 8.05
N LEU A 743 -16.04 11.66 8.24
CA LEU A 743 -16.83 11.17 9.36
C LEU A 743 -16.95 9.64 9.32
N LEU A 744 -17.22 9.06 8.15
CA LEU A 744 -17.26 7.61 7.96
C LEU A 744 -15.94 6.94 8.35
N LEU A 745 -14.82 7.48 7.85
CA LEU A 745 -13.48 6.98 8.20
C LEU A 745 -13.20 7.10 9.71
N GLY A 746 -13.69 8.16 10.35
CA GLY A 746 -13.62 8.36 11.80
C GLY A 746 -14.48 7.36 12.58
N ILE A 747 -15.71 7.07 12.12
CA ILE A 747 -16.61 6.07 12.73
C ILE A 747 -16.02 4.66 12.63
N LEU A 748 -15.41 4.32 11.49
CA LEU A 748 -14.70 3.06 11.28
C LEU A 748 -13.38 2.94 12.08
N ASN A 749 -13.02 3.96 12.86
CA ASN A 749 -11.76 4.04 13.63
C ASN A 749 -10.50 3.85 12.77
N LEU A 750 -10.53 4.33 11.52
CA LEU A 750 -9.41 4.24 10.58
C LEU A 750 -8.30 5.28 10.84
N GLY A 751 -8.32 5.97 11.98
CA GLY A 751 -7.27 6.93 12.38
C GLY A 751 -5.87 6.34 12.51
N PHE A 752 -5.74 5.01 12.58
CA PHE A 752 -4.43 4.34 12.54
C PHE A 752 -3.73 4.52 11.17
N LEU A 753 -4.47 4.72 10.08
CA LEU A 753 -3.88 4.98 8.75
C LEU A 753 -3.03 6.25 8.75
N VAL A 754 -3.41 7.24 9.56
CA VAL A 754 -2.67 8.51 9.71
C VAL A 754 -1.35 8.33 10.49
N GLN A 755 -1.14 7.18 11.14
CA GLN A 755 0.14 6.83 11.74
C GLN A 755 1.15 6.36 10.68
N PHE A 756 0.72 6.06 9.45
CA PHE A 756 1.60 5.65 8.36
C PHE A 756 2.30 6.81 7.61
N ILE A 757 2.09 8.04 8.06
CA ILE A 757 2.80 9.21 7.54
C ILE A 757 4.03 9.42 8.43
N SER A 758 5.21 9.17 7.88
CA SER A 758 6.45 9.39 8.61
C SER A 758 6.83 10.88 8.65
N PHE A 759 7.70 11.22 9.59
CA PHE A 759 8.23 12.58 9.71
C PHE A 759 8.94 13.05 8.42
N PRO A 760 9.79 12.25 7.74
CA PRO A 760 10.37 12.61 6.45
C PRO A 760 9.35 12.98 5.36
N VAL A 761 8.26 12.22 5.24
CA VAL A 761 7.20 12.47 4.24
C VAL A 761 6.46 13.76 4.55
N SER A 762 6.07 13.97 5.82
CA SER A 762 5.39 15.20 6.24
C SER A 762 6.25 16.45 6.03
N SER A 763 7.56 16.36 6.31
CA SER A 763 8.49 17.49 6.12
C SER A 763 8.74 17.78 4.63
N GLY A 764 8.86 16.74 3.79
CA GLY A 764 8.94 16.89 2.33
C GLY A 764 7.69 17.51 1.72
N PHE A 765 6.50 17.05 2.13
CA PHE A 765 5.21 17.59 1.70
C PHE A 765 5.01 19.05 2.12
N THR A 766 5.24 19.39 3.39
CA THR A 766 5.08 20.77 3.89
C THR A 766 6.04 21.74 3.21
N SER A 767 7.28 21.32 2.97
CA SER A 767 8.27 22.11 2.23
C SER A 767 7.85 22.33 0.77
N ALA A 768 7.38 21.28 0.08
CA ALA A 768 6.89 21.41 -1.30
C ALA A 768 5.63 22.28 -1.39
N ALA A 769 4.68 22.09 -0.48
CA ALA A 769 3.48 22.92 -0.38
C ALA A 769 3.83 24.39 -0.17
N ALA A 770 4.76 24.71 0.76
CA ALA A 770 5.21 26.07 0.99
C ALA A 770 5.83 26.70 -0.28
N ILE A 771 6.65 25.94 -1.01
CA ILE A 771 7.28 26.39 -2.26
C ILE A 771 6.24 26.60 -3.37
N THR A 772 5.30 25.66 -3.56
CA THR A 772 4.23 25.76 -4.55
C THR A 772 3.31 26.94 -4.26
N ILE A 773 2.89 27.12 -3.00
CA ILE A 773 2.04 28.25 -2.60
C ILE A 773 2.78 29.57 -2.80
N ALA A 774 4.05 29.67 -2.37
CA ALA A 774 4.83 30.88 -2.58
C ALA A 774 4.97 31.21 -4.07
N SER A 775 5.25 30.20 -4.91
CA SER A 775 5.36 30.36 -6.37
C SER A 775 4.04 30.81 -7.00
N GLY A 776 2.91 30.21 -6.62
CA GLY A 776 1.59 30.59 -7.11
C GLY A 776 1.15 32.01 -6.72
N GLN A 777 1.74 32.59 -5.67
CA GLN A 777 1.47 33.99 -5.27
C GLN A 777 2.36 35.01 -5.99
N VAL A 778 3.43 34.60 -6.68
CA VAL A 778 4.34 35.53 -7.37
C VAL A 778 3.58 36.34 -8.44
N LYS A 779 2.64 35.74 -9.17
CA LYS A 779 1.81 36.45 -10.16
C LYS A 779 0.98 37.56 -9.54
N SER A 780 0.35 37.32 -8.39
CA SER A 780 -0.46 38.30 -7.65
C SER A 780 0.42 39.39 -7.03
N LEU A 781 1.65 39.05 -6.66
CA LEU A 781 2.65 40.02 -6.20
C LEU A 781 3.07 40.97 -7.33
N LEU A 782 3.22 40.45 -8.56
CA LEU A 782 3.61 41.21 -9.75
C LEU A 782 2.43 41.90 -10.47
N GLY A 783 1.20 41.57 -10.11
CA GLY A 783 -0.03 42.09 -10.72
C GLY A 783 -0.36 41.50 -12.10
N ILE A 784 0.07 40.26 -12.37
CA ILE A 784 -0.19 39.53 -13.63
C ILE A 784 -1.52 38.76 -13.54
N SER A 785 -2.35 38.86 -14.58
CA SER A 785 -3.68 38.25 -14.66
C SER A 785 -3.65 36.84 -15.29
N ALA A 786 -2.98 35.87 -14.66
CA ALA A 786 -2.88 34.49 -15.18
C ALA A 786 -3.52 33.43 -14.24
N GLN A 787 -4.13 32.39 -14.83
CA GLN A 787 -4.95 31.39 -14.10
C GLN A 787 -4.20 30.11 -13.65
N SER A 788 -2.87 30.02 -13.73
CA SER A 788 -2.14 28.82 -13.30
C SER A 788 -1.70 28.86 -11.85
N ASN A 789 -1.96 27.79 -11.10
CA ASN A 789 -1.61 27.69 -9.68
C ASN A 789 -0.62 26.54 -9.37
N GLU A 790 -0.34 25.67 -10.34
CA GLU A 790 0.70 24.64 -10.21
C GLU A 790 2.10 25.24 -10.26
N PHE A 791 3.07 24.57 -9.63
CA PHE A 791 4.43 25.09 -9.50
C PHE A 791 5.06 25.39 -10.86
N LEU A 792 5.09 24.41 -11.77
CA LEU A 792 5.72 24.57 -13.10
C LEU A 792 4.95 25.58 -13.95
N ASP A 793 3.62 25.45 -14.02
CA ASP A 793 2.79 26.32 -14.84
C ASP A 793 2.83 27.77 -14.36
N SER A 794 2.87 28.04 -13.06
CA SER A 794 3.03 29.41 -12.54
C SER A 794 4.32 30.05 -13.02
N TRP A 795 5.44 29.33 -12.99
CA TRP A 795 6.71 29.87 -13.46
C TRP A 795 6.71 30.08 -14.98
N ILE A 796 6.20 29.12 -15.76
CA ILE A 796 6.04 29.26 -17.21
C ILE A 796 5.22 30.51 -17.54
N ASN A 797 4.06 30.69 -16.88
CA ASN A 797 3.19 31.84 -17.10
C ASN A 797 3.82 33.17 -16.68
N VAL A 798 4.60 33.20 -15.60
CA VAL A 798 5.33 34.42 -15.18
C VAL A 798 6.38 34.80 -16.23
N PHE A 799 7.07 33.82 -16.82
CA PHE A 799 8.04 34.10 -17.89
C PHE A 799 7.38 34.50 -19.21
N GLU A 800 6.23 33.91 -19.56
CA GLU A 800 5.48 34.28 -20.76
C GLU A 800 4.87 35.68 -20.67
N ASN A 801 4.31 36.05 -19.51
CA ASN A 801 3.60 37.32 -19.31
C ASN A 801 4.46 38.37 -18.58
N ILE A 802 5.79 38.27 -18.68
CA ILE A 802 6.71 39.16 -17.94
C ILE A 802 6.58 40.63 -18.35
N GLN A 803 6.00 40.91 -19.52
CA GLN A 803 5.76 42.26 -20.02
C GLN A 803 4.52 42.92 -19.40
N ASP A 804 3.59 42.15 -18.83
CA ASP A 804 2.33 42.64 -18.25
C ASP A 804 2.45 43.00 -16.75
N ILE A 805 3.68 43.11 -16.23
CA ILE A 805 3.93 43.41 -14.83
C ILE A 805 3.42 44.82 -14.47
N ARG A 806 2.57 44.90 -13.45
CA ARG A 806 2.14 46.16 -12.86
C ARG A 806 3.14 46.61 -11.81
N LEU A 807 3.88 47.67 -12.14
CA LEU A 807 4.96 48.18 -11.30
C LEU A 807 4.48 48.59 -9.90
N TRP A 808 3.33 49.25 -9.78
CA TRP A 808 2.81 49.71 -8.49
C TRP A 808 2.38 48.57 -7.57
N ASP A 809 1.75 47.52 -8.11
CA ASP A 809 1.42 46.29 -7.37
C ASP A 809 2.69 45.60 -6.87
N SER A 810 3.70 45.49 -7.73
CA SER A 810 5.01 44.90 -7.40
C SER A 810 5.71 45.66 -6.26
N VAL A 811 5.74 46.99 -6.34
CA VAL A 811 6.34 47.85 -5.31
C VAL A 811 5.59 47.69 -3.99
N LEU A 812 4.25 47.74 -4.00
CA LEU A 812 3.44 47.56 -2.81
C LEU A 812 3.69 46.19 -2.17
N GLY A 813 3.72 45.13 -2.98
CA GLY A 813 4.01 43.77 -2.53
C GLY A 813 5.38 43.65 -1.85
N ILE A 814 6.44 44.12 -2.50
CA ILE A 814 7.81 44.07 -1.95
C ILE A 814 7.93 44.90 -0.67
N VAL A 815 7.37 46.11 -0.65
CA VAL A 815 7.34 46.96 0.56
C VAL A 815 6.59 46.28 1.69
N THR A 816 5.49 45.59 1.38
CA THR A 816 4.72 44.82 2.37
C THR A 816 5.55 43.66 2.94
N ILE A 817 6.31 42.93 2.12
CA ILE A 817 7.23 41.87 2.60
C ILE A 817 8.29 42.45 3.52
N VAL A 818 8.94 43.55 3.12
CA VAL A 818 9.96 44.22 3.94
C VAL A 818 9.36 44.68 5.27
N LEU A 819 8.18 45.30 5.24
CA LEU A 819 7.45 45.72 6.45
C LEU A 819 7.19 44.52 7.38
N LEU A 820 6.70 43.40 6.85
CA LEU A 820 6.44 42.19 7.65
C LEU A 820 7.71 41.62 8.31
N LEU A 821 8.83 41.61 7.58
CA LEU A 821 10.12 41.14 8.11
C LEU A 821 10.66 42.09 9.20
N VAL A 822 10.53 43.41 9.02
CA VAL A 822 10.92 44.41 10.02
C VAL A 822 10.06 44.29 11.29
N LEU A 823 8.73 44.21 11.14
CA LEU A 823 7.80 44.03 12.25
C LEU A 823 8.05 42.72 13.01
N MET A 824 8.52 41.68 12.32
CA MET A 824 8.91 40.42 12.95
C MET A 824 10.14 40.58 13.86
N GLN A 825 11.11 41.42 13.46
CA GLN A 825 12.34 41.66 14.21
C GLN A 825 12.11 42.49 15.49
N MET A 826 11.01 43.25 15.55
CA MET A 826 10.63 44.02 16.75
C MET A 826 10.40 43.16 18.00
N LYS A 827 10.11 41.86 17.83
CA LYS A 827 10.02 40.90 18.95
C LYS A 827 11.34 40.76 19.73
N ASN A 828 12.48 41.00 19.07
CA ASN A 828 13.82 40.78 19.61
C ASN A 828 14.47 42.06 20.16
N LEU A 829 13.74 43.19 20.21
CA LEU A 829 14.26 44.44 20.77
C LEU A 829 14.55 44.27 22.27
N LYS A 830 15.82 44.48 22.64
CA LYS A 830 16.26 44.54 24.04
C LYS A 830 15.92 45.93 24.59
N GLY A 831 14.86 46.04 25.39
CA GLY A 831 14.41 47.29 26.00
C GLY A 831 13.62 47.08 27.30
N ASN A 832 13.05 48.16 27.84
CA ASN A 832 12.23 48.14 29.05
C ASN A 832 11.07 47.13 28.95
N LYS A 833 10.60 46.61 30.10
CA LYS A 833 9.54 45.58 30.18
C LYS A 833 8.28 45.95 29.38
N CYS A 834 7.89 47.23 29.40
CA CYS A 834 6.77 47.76 28.61
C CYS A 834 7.02 47.70 27.09
N TRP A 835 8.18 48.15 26.62
CA TRP A 835 8.56 48.09 25.20
C TRP A 835 8.66 46.66 24.67
N ARG A 836 9.10 45.72 25.49
CA ARG A 836 9.12 44.29 25.13
C ARG A 836 7.72 43.71 24.98
N ILE A 837 6.80 44.09 25.87
CA ILE A 837 5.38 43.67 25.78
C ILE A 837 4.74 44.29 24.54
N PHE A 838 4.93 45.59 24.32
CA PHE A 838 4.43 46.30 23.16
C PHE A 838 4.97 45.71 21.84
N GLY A 839 6.28 45.47 21.74
CA GLY A 839 6.90 44.82 20.60
C GLY A 839 6.39 43.39 20.34
N LYS A 840 6.07 42.64 21.41
CA LYS A 840 5.45 41.30 21.29
C LYS A 840 4.08 41.38 20.62
N TYR A 841 3.21 42.32 21.02
CA TYR A 841 1.87 42.47 20.45
C TYR A 841 1.91 42.99 19.01
N ILE A 842 2.80 43.95 18.69
CA ILE A 842 3.01 44.39 17.30
C ILE A 842 3.46 43.25 16.41
N ALA A 843 4.44 42.45 16.86
CA ALA A 843 4.92 41.30 16.09
C ALA A 843 3.85 40.21 15.89
N LEU A 844 2.88 40.13 16.81
CA LEU A 844 1.74 39.21 16.73
C LEU A 844 0.68 39.70 15.74
N SER A 845 0.39 41.01 15.71
CA SER A 845 -0.58 41.63 14.80
C SER A 845 -0.01 42.06 13.44
N ARG A 846 1.24 41.68 13.10
CA ARG A 846 1.95 42.12 11.89
C ARG A 846 1.17 41.91 10.59
N ASN A 847 0.46 40.79 10.45
CA ASN A 847 -0.32 40.47 9.25
C ASN A 847 -1.50 41.44 9.09
N ALA A 848 -2.18 41.75 10.19
CA ALA A 848 -3.30 42.66 10.21
C ALA A 848 -2.85 44.10 9.92
N ILE A 849 -1.76 44.53 10.54
CA ILE A 849 -1.16 45.86 10.34
C ILE A 849 -0.78 46.04 8.87
N ALA A 850 -0.11 45.05 8.27
CA ALA A 850 0.27 45.08 6.86
C ALA A 850 -0.95 45.24 5.93
N VAL A 851 -1.99 44.42 6.12
CA VAL A 851 -3.20 44.48 5.29
C VAL A 851 -3.94 45.81 5.48
N ILE A 852 -4.16 46.26 6.72
CA ILE A 852 -4.85 47.53 7.01
C ILE A 852 -4.07 48.72 6.40
N SER A 853 -2.74 48.72 6.52
CA SER A 853 -1.90 49.78 5.93
C SER A 853 -1.99 49.81 4.40
N GLY A 854 -2.01 48.63 3.74
CA GLY A 854 -2.20 48.51 2.30
C GLY A 854 -3.58 48.98 1.85
N THR A 855 -4.64 48.60 2.57
CA THR A 855 -6.02 49.04 2.31
C THR A 855 -6.18 50.55 2.47
N LEU A 856 -5.60 51.14 3.53
CA LEU A 856 -5.66 52.59 3.74
C LEU A 856 -4.94 53.34 2.63
N LEU A 857 -3.75 52.87 2.23
CA LEU A 857 -3.00 53.47 1.12
C LEU A 857 -3.77 53.36 -0.20
N ALA A 858 -4.38 52.22 -0.47
CA ALA A 858 -5.21 52.00 -1.66
C ALA A 858 -6.46 52.87 -1.68
N TYR A 859 -7.11 53.06 -0.53
CA TYR A 859 -8.26 53.96 -0.39
C TYR A 859 -7.88 55.41 -0.69
N ILE A 860 -6.82 55.93 -0.05
CA ILE A 860 -6.36 57.31 -0.25
C ILE A 860 -5.95 57.55 -1.71
N LEU A 861 -5.21 56.62 -2.32
CA LEU A 861 -4.75 56.79 -3.69
C LEU A 861 -5.88 56.60 -4.73
N SER A 862 -6.89 55.78 -4.43
CA SER A 862 -8.07 55.61 -5.30
C SER A 862 -9.01 56.82 -5.26
N ASP A 863 -9.00 57.59 -4.17
CA ASP A 863 -9.77 58.84 -4.05
C ASP A 863 -9.07 60.00 -4.79
N VAL A 864 -7.73 60.03 -4.78
CA VAL A 864 -6.92 61.08 -5.40
C VAL A 864 -6.71 60.85 -6.91
N GLY A 865 -6.43 59.62 -7.33
CA GLY A 865 -6.23 59.27 -8.74
C GLY A 865 -7.51 58.62 -9.28
N LYS A 866 -8.16 59.22 -10.28
CA LYS A 866 -9.42 58.74 -10.91
C LYS A 866 -9.34 57.32 -11.55
N SER A 867 -8.27 56.57 -11.33
CA SER A 867 -8.05 55.18 -11.75
C SER A 867 -7.39 54.39 -10.62
N PRO A 868 -7.85 53.16 -10.30
CA PRO A 868 -7.28 52.37 -9.21
C PRO A 868 -5.83 51.97 -9.51
N PRO A 869 -4.83 52.42 -8.73
CA PRO A 869 -3.42 52.14 -9.01
C PRO A 869 -3.05 50.68 -8.78
N PHE A 870 -3.79 49.97 -7.93
CA PHE A 870 -3.55 48.57 -7.56
C PHE A 870 -4.67 47.65 -8.05
N GLN A 871 -4.39 46.37 -8.18
CA GLN A 871 -5.42 45.35 -8.32
C GLN A 871 -6.09 45.11 -6.97
N LEU A 872 -7.33 45.58 -6.86
CA LEU A 872 -8.17 45.44 -5.68
C LEU A 872 -8.99 44.14 -5.74
N ILE A 873 -9.52 43.72 -4.59
CA ILE A 873 -10.35 42.52 -4.48
C ILE A 873 -11.70 42.68 -5.17
N GLY A 874 -12.29 43.88 -5.12
CA GLY A 874 -13.60 44.15 -5.69
C GLY A 874 -14.74 43.97 -4.70
N ASN A 875 -15.98 43.97 -5.19
CA ASN A 875 -17.17 43.98 -4.34
C ASN A 875 -17.33 42.65 -3.59
N VAL A 876 -17.59 42.72 -2.28
CA VAL A 876 -17.86 41.55 -1.43
C VAL A 876 -19.30 41.65 -0.96
N THR A 877 -20.12 40.64 -1.21
CA THR A 877 -21.55 40.73 -0.86
C THR A 877 -21.72 40.86 0.66
N PRO A 878 -22.39 41.90 1.17
CA PRO A 878 -22.66 42.04 2.59
C PRO A 878 -23.74 41.05 3.03
N GLY A 879 -23.54 40.42 4.18
CA GLY A 879 -24.56 39.56 4.78
C GLY A 879 -23.99 38.32 5.46
N LEU A 880 -24.77 37.81 6.42
CA LEU A 880 -24.54 36.48 6.97
C LEU A 880 -24.83 35.43 5.89
N PRO A 881 -24.09 34.31 5.86
CA PRO A 881 -24.35 33.25 4.90
C PRO A 881 -25.77 32.69 5.09
N PRO A 882 -26.51 32.41 4.01
CA PRO A 882 -27.79 31.75 4.12
C PRO A 882 -27.59 30.36 4.71
N ILE A 883 -28.42 30.00 5.69
CA ILE A 883 -28.49 28.63 6.21
C ILE A 883 -29.36 27.85 5.24
N GLN A 884 -28.73 27.01 4.42
CA GLN A 884 -29.41 26.21 3.40
C GLN A 884 -28.82 24.81 3.33
N LEU A 885 -29.58 23.86 2.80
CA LEU A 885 -29.06 22.53 2.52
C LEU A 885 -27.99 22.60 1.42
N PRO A 886 -26.97 21.73 1.44
CA PRO A 886 -26.04 21.61 0.33
C PRO A 886 -26.78 21.33 -0.98
N PRO A 887 -26.35 21.93 -2.11
CA PRO A 887 -27.00 21.70 -3.40
C PRO A 887 -26.78 20.24 -3.84
N PHE A 888 -27.88 19.49 -3.96
CA PHE A 888 -27.87 18.11 -4.49
C PHE A 888 -28.22 18.03 -5.98
N SER A 889 -28.53 19.18 -6.58
CA SER A 889 -28.76 19.36 -8.01
C SER A 889 -28.37 20.79 -8.36
N THR A 890 -27.73 20.99 -9.50
CA THR A 890 -27.34 22.32 -9.98
C THR A 890 -27.70 22.49 -11.45
N ILE A 891 -27.70 23.72 -11.94
CA ILE A 891 -27.84 24.03 -13.37
C ILE A 891 -26.51 24.64 -13.82
N ILE A 892 -25.72 23.88 -14.57
CA ILE A 892 -24.47 24.33 -15.19
C ILE A 892 -24.75 24.44 -16.69
N ASP A 893 -24.46 25.60 -17.29
CA ASP A 893 -24.65 25.85 -18.73
C ASP A 893 -26.06 25.46 -19.26
N GLU A 894 -27.10 25.86 -18.51
CA GLU A 894 -28.52 25.57 -18.81
C GLU A 894 -28.92 24.07 -18.78
N GLN A 895 -28.02 23.17 -18.38
CA GLN A 895 -28.32 21.74 -18.19
C GLN A 895 -28.48 21.40 -16.70
N PRO A 896 -29.52 20.63 -16.31
CA PRO A 896 -29.68 20.17 -14.94
C PRO A 896 -28.71 19.02 -14.65
N TYR A 897 -27.79 19.22 -13.70
CA TYR A 897 -26.92 18.18 -13.17
C TYR A 897 -27.55 17.57 -11.92
N SER A 898 -27.70 16.25 -11.93
CA SER A 898 -28.12 15.46 -10.77
C SER A 898 -26.95 15.19 -9.82
N PHE A 899 -27.25 14.76 -8.59
CA PHE A 899 -26.25 14.41 -7.57
C PHE A 899 -25.17 13.44 -8.08
N PHE A 900 -25.54 12.41 -8.84
CA PHE A 900 -24.59 11.43 -9.36
C PHE A 900 -23.67 12.02 -10.44
N GLU A 901 -24.19 12.93 -11.26
CA GLU A 901 -23.40 13.63 -12.27
C GLU A 901 -22.45 14.65 -11.63
N MET A 902 -22.91 15.38 -10.60
CA MET A 902 -22.03 16.24 -9.81
C MET A 902 -20.91 15.46 -9.12
N ILE A 903 -21.19 14.26 -8.60
CA ILE A 903 -20.16 13.37 -8.04
C ILE A 903 -19.22 12.84 -9.12
N ALA A 904 -19.75 12.48 -10.30
CA ALA A 904 -18.92 12.05 -11.42
C ALA A 904 -17.98 13.15 -11.90
N GLU A 905 -18.45 14.41 -11.90
CA GLU A 905 -17.65 15.60 -12.23
C GLU A 905 -16.55 15.86 -11.18
N LEU A 906 -16.84 15.65 -9.89
CA LEU A 906 -15.81 15.68 -8.84
C LEU A 906 -14.76 14.56 -8.99
N GLY A 907 -15.07 13.49 -9.74
CA GLY A 907 -14.15 12.42 -10.08
C GLY A 907 -13.39 11.85 -8.88
N THR A 908 -12.06 11.85 -8.95
CA THR A 908 -11.18 11.32 -7.89
C THR A 908 -11.14 12.21 -6.65
N SER A 909 -11.57 13.47 -6.76
CA SER A 909 -11.52 14.47 -5.69
C SER A 909 -12.44 14.12 -4.53
N VAL A 910 -13.50 13.35 -4.78
CA VAL A 910 -14.37 12.77 -3.74
C VAL A 910 -13.57 11.97 -2.70
N ILE A 911 -12.46 11.35 -3.11
CA ILE A 911 -11.59 10.56 -2.23
C ILE A 911 -10.34 11.35 -1.83
N SER A 912 -9.70 12.08 -2.77
CA SER A 912 -8.45 12.78 -2.48
C SER A 912 -8.65 13.98 -1.54
N LEU A 913 -9.72 14.77 -1.70
CA LEU A 913 -10.03 15.92 -0.83
C LEU A 913 -10.16 15.52 0.65
N PRO A 914 -11.03 14.57 1.04
CA PRO A 914 -11.17 14.19 2.43
C PRO A 914 -9.90 13.56 3.00
N LEU A 915 -9.15 12.79 2.19
CA LEU A 915 -7.88 12.23 2.60
C LEU A 915 -6.89 13.35 2.96
N ILE A 916 -6.67 14.31 2.06
CA ILE A 916 -5.73 15.43 2.29
C ILE A 916 -6.18 16.29 3.46
N ALA A 917 -7.48 16.56 3.60
CA ALA A 917 -8.01 17.29 4.74
C ALA A 917 -7.69 16.61 6.09
N ILE A 918 -7.85 15.28 6.18
CA ILE A 918 -7.46 14.49 7.36
C ILE A 918 -5.96 14.62 7.62
N LEU A 919 -5.16 14.45 6.56
CA LEU A 919 -3.71 14.46 6.64
C LEU A 919 -3.19 15.80 7.16
N GLU A 920 -3.67 16.92 6.60
CA GLU A 920 -3.30 18.26 7.06
C GLU A 920 -3.70 18.48 8.53
N SER A 921 -4.96 18.24 8.87
CA SER A 921 -5.47 18.51 10.22
C SER A 921 -4.71 17.70 11.28
N VAL A 922 -4.50 16.41 11.04
CA VAL A 922 -3.80 15.55 12.00
C VAL A 922 -2.29 15.85 12.05
N ALA A 923 -1.65 16.18 10.92
CA ALA A 923 -0.24 16.59 10.90
C ALA A 923 -0.03 17.88 11.72
N ILE A 924 -0.91 18.85 11.57
CA ILE A 924 -0.88 20.12 12.32
C ILE A 924 -1.13 19.84 13.81
N ALA A 925 -2.14 19.02 14.13
CA ALA A 925 -2.39 18.63 15.50
C ALA A 925 -1.12 18.03 16.14
N LYS A 926 -0.45 17.10 15.43
CA LYS A 926 0.81 16.46 15.86
C LYS A 926 1.95 17.46 16.05
N ALA A 927 2.11 18.42 15.13
CA ALA A 927 3.14 19.43 15.21
C ALA A 927 2.97 20.36 16.43
N PHE A 928 1.72 20.65 16.82
CA PHE A 928 1.42 21.61 17.89
C PHE A 928 1.05 20.99 19.25
N SER A 929 0.92 19.67 19.38
CA SER A 929 0.48 19.04 20.63
C SER A 929 1.49 19.05 21.79
N LYS A 930 2.70 19.59 21.59
CA LYS A 930 3.78 19.69 22.61
C LYS A 930 4.00 18.38 23.36
N GLY A 931 3.99 17.26 22.64
CA GLY A 931 4.19 15.94 23.20
C GLY A 931 2.93 15.26 23.75
N LYS A 932 1.76 15.90 23.80
CA LYS A 932 0.52 15.17 24.14
C LYS A 932 0.13 14.20 23.02
N ALA A 933 -0.27 12.99 23.40
CA ALA A 933 -0.81 12.01 22.47
C ALA A 933 -2.12 12.52 21.84
N ILE A 934 -2.26 12.35 20.53
CA ILE A 934 -3.42 12.82 19.76
C ILE A 934 -4.21 11.62 19.27
N ASP A 935 -5.52 11.66 19.50
CA ASP A 935 -6.43 10.68 18.92
C ASP A 935 -6.81 11.13 17.50
N ALA A 936 -6.11 10.59 16.51
CA ALA A 936 -6.37 10.87 15.09
C ALA A 936 -7.84 10.60 14.70
N THR A 937 -8.46 9.55 15.26
CA THR A 937 -9.86 9.23 14.99
C THR A 937 -10.79 10.34 15.50
N GLN A 938 -10.48 10.93 16.65
CA GLN A 938 -11.27 12.03 17.18
C GLN A 938 -11.12 13.30 16.35
N GLU A 939 -9.90 13.60 15.88
CA GLU A 939 -9.65 14.72 14.96
C GLU A 939 -10.40 14.54 13.63
N MET A 940 -10.47 13.30 13.11
CA MET A 940 -11.28 13.00 11.93
C MET A 940 -12.76 13.27 12.17
N ILE A 941 -13.33 12.80 13.29
CA ILE A 941 -14.74 13.08 13.62
C ILE A 941 -14.99 14.59 13.73
N ALA A 942 -14.12 15.32 14.45
CA ALA A 942 -14.24 16.76 14.60
C ALA A 942 -14.19 17.49 13.25
N LEU A 943 -13.28 17.09 12.36
CA LEU A 943 -13.12 17.66 11.02
C LEU A 943 -14.29 17.30 10.08
N GLY A 944 -14.77 16.06 10.13
CA GLY A 944 -15.91 15.59 9.33
C GLY A 944 -17.18 16.34 9.68
N VAL A 945 -17.48 16.47 10.98
CA VAL A 945 -18.63 17.26 11.46
C VAL A 945 -18.44 18.75 11.14
N SER A 946 -17.21 19.29 11.21
CA SER A 946 -16.94 20.69 10.87
C SER A 946 -17.24 20.98 9.39
N ASN A 947 -16.86 20.08 8.48
CA ASN A 947 -17.14 20.22 7.05
C ASN A 947 -18.62 20.02 6.71
N ILE A 948 -19.28 19.03 7.34
CA ILE A 948 -20.73 18.84 7.21
C ILE A 948 -21.45 20.11 7.68
N ALA A 949 -21.19 20.59 8.89
CA ALA A 949 -21.82 21.81 9.42
C ALA A 949 -21.49 23.06 8.58
N GLY A 950 -20.25 23.17 8.07
CA GLY A 950 -19.84 24.23 7.18
C GLY A 950 -20.64 24.26 5.88
N SER A 951 -20.98 23.11 5.31
CA SER A 951 -21.74 23.04 4.05
C SER A 951 -23.14 23.68 4.17
N PHE A 952 -23.76 23.65 5.35
CA PHE A 952 -25.05 24.31 5.61
C PHE A 952 -24.98 25.84 5.61
N VAL A 953 -23.78 26.42 5.71
CA VAL A 953 -23.53 27.87 5.67
C VAL A 953 -22.73 28.26 4.43
N SER A 954 -22.87 27.48 3.34
CA SER A 954 -22.20 27.73 2.06
C SER A 954 -20.67 27.78 2.15
N SER A 955 -20.07 26.95 3.01
CA SER A 955 -18.62 26.82 3.13
C SER A 955 -18.04 25.97 2.01
N MET A 956 -16.88 26.37 1.47
CA MET A 956 -15.96 25.43 0.84
C MET A 956 -15.30 24.51 1.89
N PRO A 957 -14.71 23.36 1.53
CA PRO A 957 -13.97 22.48 2.43
C PRO A 957 -12.92 23.20 3.29
N VAL A 958 -12.90 22.83 4.57
CA VAL A 958 -12.05 23.42 5.61
C VAL A 958 -11.19 22.37 6.29
N THR A 959 -10.06 22.83 6.84
CA THR A 959 -9.11 22.00 7.58
C THR A 959 -8.24 22.85 8.51
N GLY A 960 -7.36 22.22 9.29
CA GLY A 960 -6.38 22.91 10.12
C GLY A 960 -5.41 23.74 9.27
N SER A 961 -4.90 24.86 9.80
CA SER A 961 -3.85 25.66 9.11
C SER A 961 -2.61 25.83 9.98
N PHE A 962 -1.44 25.52 9.42
CA PHE A 962 -0.14 25.69 10.07
C PHE A 962 0.09 27.14 10.52
N THR A 963 -0.19 28.11 9.66
CA THR A 963 0.07 29.53 9.97
C THR A 963 -0.82 30.03 11.11
N ARG A 964 -2.11 29.68 11.08
CA ARG A 964 -3.09 30.07 12.10
C ARG A 964 -2.81 29.39 13.44
N SER A 965 -2.51 28.09 13.42
CA SER A 965 -2.16 27.33 14.63
C SER A 965 -0.83 27.76 15.24
N ALA A 966 0.15 28.17 14.42
CA ALA A 966 1.38 28.79 14.91
C ALA A 966 1.10 30.12 15.62
N VAL A 967 0.26 30.98 15.05
CA VAL A 967 -0.17 32.24 15.68
C VAL A 967 -0.92 31.96 16.98
N ASN A 968 -1.80 30.98 16.98
CA ASN A 968 -2.59 30.58 18.14
C ASN A 968 -1.71 30.11 19.31
N ASN A 969 -0.78 29.19 19.06
CA ASN A 969 0.19 28.70 20.04
C ASN A 969 1.13 29.81 20.52
N ASN A 970 1.62 30.68 19.62
CA ASN A 970 2.49 31.81 19.99
C ASN A 970 1.76 32.90 20.79
N SER A 971 0.44 33.02 20.62
CA SER A 971 -0.40 33.91 21.42
C SER A 971 -0.58 33.41 22.85
N GLY A 972 -0.31 32.13 23.11
CA GLY A 972 -0.38 31.52 24.43
C GLY A 972 -1.73 30.90 24.76
N ILE A 973 -2.51 30.46 23.76
CA ILE A 973 -3.84 29.88 23.96
C ILE A 973 -3.81 28.78 25.03
N ARG A 974 -4.82 28.77 25.90
CA ARG A 974 -4.95 27.85 27.03
C ARG A 974 -5.98 26.78 26.74
N THR A 975 -7.10 27.13 26.11
CA THR A 975 -8.18 26.19 25.77
C THR A 975 -8.75 26.42 24.36
N GLN A 976 -9.60 25.52 23.89
CA GLN A 976 -10.27 25.61 22.60
C GLN A 976 -11.23 26.82 22.48
N LEU A 977 -11.52 27.53 23.59
CA LEU A 977 -12.44 28.67 23.63
C LEU A 977 -12.04 29.81 22.67
N GLY A 978 -10.74 29.98 22.39
CA GLY A 978 -10.26 30.97 21.41
C GLY A 978 -10.85 30.78 19.99
N GLY A 979 -11.31 29.57 19.65
CA GLY A 979 -12.06 29.31 18.41
C GLY A 979 -13.40 30.05 18.35
N ILE A 980 -14.11 30.16 19.48
CA ILE A 980 -15.37 30.92 19.54
C ILE A 980 -15.11 32.40 19.28
N THR A 981 -14.09 32.97 19.94
CA THR A 981 -13.69 34.37 19.69
C THR A 981 -13.34 34.59 18.23
N THR A 982 -12.61 33.64 17.61
CA THR A 982 -12.26 33.70 16.18
C THR A 982 -13.50 33.74 15.30
N GLY A 983 -14.42 32.79 15.48
CA GLY A 983 -15.65 32.70 14.69
C GLY A 983 -16.55 33.92 14.85
N THR A 984 -16.69 34.44 16.07
CA THR A 984 -17.49 35.65 16.34
C THR A 984 -16.90 36.88 15.66
N VAL A 985 -15.59 37.08 15.70
CA VAL A 985 -14.94 38.22 15.02
C VAL A 985 -15.09 38.12 13.50
N VAL A 986 -14.99 36.92 12.92
CA VAL A 986 -15.23 36.71 11.48
C VAL A 986 -16.68 37.03 11.10
N LEU A 987 -17.66 36.61 11.90
CA LEU A 987 -19.07 36.95 11.68
C LEU A 987 -19.33 38.46 11.78
N LEU A 988 -18.72 39.13 12.76
CA LEU A 988 -18.79 40.59 12.87
C LEU A 988 -18.15 41.28 11.65
N ALA A 989 -17.04 40.76 11.15
CA ALA A 989 -16.37 41.28 9.96
C ALA A 989 -17.23 41.13 8.70
N LEU A 990 -17.93 40.01 8.52
CA LEU A 990 -18.90 39.78 7.44
C LEU A 990 -20.10 40.73 7.51
N GLY A 991 -20.54 41.11 8.72
CA GLY A 991 -21.65 42.04 8.91
C GLY A 991 -21.28 43.51 8.78
N LEU A 992 -20.06 43.90 9.18
CA LEU A 992 -19.68 45.31 9.37
C LEU A 992 -18.58 45.82 8.43
N LEU A 993 -17.69 44.95 7.91
CA LEU A 993 -16.44 45.36 7.25
C LEU A 993 -16.39 45.05 5.73
N THR A 994 -17.43 44.46 5.14
CA THR A 994 -17.45 44.05 3.73
C THR A 994 -17.21 45.20 2.76
N ASN A 995 -17.79 46.37 3.00
CA ASN A 995 -17.53 47.57 2.20
C ASN A 995 -16.06 48.02 2.26
N THR A 996 -15.37 47.75 3.37
CA THR A 996 -13.94 48.07 3.52
C THR A 996 -13.06 47.07 2.77
N PHE A 997 -13.49 45.82 2.64
CA PHE A 997 -12.74 44.77 1.95
C PHE A 997 -12.55 45.02 0.46
N TYR A 998 -13.39 45.87 -0.15
CA TYR A 998 -13.23 46.33 -1.53
C TYR A 998 -11.83 46.86 -1.81
N TYR A 999 -11.26 47.66 -0.89
CA TYR A 999 -10.00 48.37 -1.08
C TYR A 999 -8.76 47.53 -0.73
N ILE A 1000 -8.89 46.26 -0.37
CA ILE A 1000 -7.72 45.44 -0.04
C ILE A 1000 -6.93 45.13 -1.33
N PRO A 1001 -5.62 45.47 -1.40
CA PRO A 1001 -4.80 45.15 -2.57
C PRO A 1001 -4.42 43.67 -2.61
N LYS A 1002 -4.56 43.04 -3.79
CA LYS A 1002 -4.15 41.65 -4.01
C LYS A 1002 -2.65 41.44 -3.77
N ALA A 1003 -1.81 42.41 -4.14
CA ALA A 1003 -0.37 42.36 -3.92
C ALA A 1003 0.03 42.32 -2.42
N SER A 1004 -0.68 43.05 -1.55
CA SER A 1004 -0.43 42.99 -0.10
C SER A 1004 -0.84 41.63 0.49
N LEU A 1005 -1.92 41.02 0.01
CA LEU A 1005 -2.30 39.66 0.42
C LEU A 1005 -1.28 38.62 -0.03
N ALA A 1006 -0.82 38.70 -1.29
CA ALA A 1006 0.22 37.84 -1.82
C ALA A 1006 1.53 37.95 -1.01
N ALA A 1007 1.93 39.17 -0.65
CA ALA A 1007 3.09 39.43 0.20
C ALA A 1007 2.97 38.78 1.59
N VAL A 1008 1.80 38.86 2.23
CA VAL A 1008 1.53 38.21 3.53
C VAL A 1008 1.67 36.70 3.41
N ILE A 1009 1.16 36.09 2.34
CA ILE A 1009 1.24 34.64 2.12
C ILE A 1009 2.69 34.22 1.86
N ILE A 1010 3.41 34.90 0.95
CA ILE A 1010 4.82 34.60 0.63
C ILE A 1010 5.71 34.69 1.88
N ALA A 1011 5.56 35.78 2.66
CA ALA A 1011 6.32 35.95 3.90
C ALA A 1011 6.01 34.85 4.94
N ALA A 1012 4.78 34.36 4.99
CA ALA A 1012 4.41 33.25 5.87
C ALA A 1012 5.00 31.90 5.41
N MET A 1013 5.01 31.63 4.10
CA MET A 1013 5.52 30.37 3.54
C MET A 1013 7.04 30.21 3.66
N PHE A 1014 7.80 31.30 3.61
CA PHE A 1014 9.26 31.26 3.71
C PHE A 1014 9.76 30.58 5.01
N PHE A 1015 9.07 30.81 6.13
CA PHE A 1015 9.43 30.22 7.43
C PHE A 1015 8.88 28.80 7.64
N MET A 1016 8.07 28.30 6.70
CA MET A 1016 7.47 26.98 6.77
C MET A 1016 8.36 25.89 6.13
N VAL A 1017 9.39 26.27 5.38
CA VAL A 1017 10.36 25.32 4.81
C VAL A 1017 11.32 24.83 5.91
N GLU A 1018 11.22 23.55 6.26
CA GLU A 1018 11.91 22.95 7.42
C GLU A 1018 13.33 22.44 7.11
N PHE A 1019 14.27 23.34 6.77
CA PHE A 1019 15.67 22.94 6.51
C PHE A 1019 16.32 22.20 7.70
N HIS A 1020 15.89 22.49 8.93
CA HIS A 1020 16.41 21.84 10.14
C HIS A 1020 16.01 20.36 10.21
N ALA A 1021 14.80 20.00 9.75
CA ALA A 1021 14.32 18.63 9.74
C ALA A 1021 15.17 17.73 8.83
N ALA A 1022 15.55 18.22 7.65
CA ALA A 1022 16.44 17.51 6.73
C ALA A 1022 17.82 17.23 7.39
N ALA A 1023 18.37 18.21 8.11
CA ALA A 1023 19.63 18.05 8.83
C ALA A 1023 19.53 17.03 9.99
N GLU A 1024 18.40 17.02 10.71
CA GLU A 1024 18.12 16.06 11.79
C GLU A 1024 18.03 14.62 11.25
N ILE A 1025 17.29 14.43 10.16
CA ILE A 1025 17.14 13.13 9.48
C ILE A 1025 18.51 12.63 8.99
N TRP A 1026 19.28 13.51 8.33
CA TRP A 1026 20.61 13.17 7.79
C TRP A 1026 21.61 12.74 8.88
N ARG A 1027 21.54 13.35 10.08
CA ARG A 1027 22.40 12.97 11.22
C ARG A 1027 21.98 11.64 11.85
N THR A 1028 20.67 11.33 11.83
CA THR A 1028 20.12 10.15 12.49
C THR A 1028 20.27 8.91 11.60
N LYS A 1029 19.63 8.94 10.42
CA LYS A 1029 19.58 7.81 9.49
C LYS A 1029 19.47 8.31 8.04
N ARG A 1030 20.54 8.14 7.27
CA ARG A 1030 20.63 8.71 5.91
C ARG A 1030 19.62 8.11 4.93
N VAL A 1031 19.23 6.84 5.10
CA VAL A 1031 18.23 6.18 4.24
C VAL A 1031 16.86 6.90 4.31
N ASP A 1032 16.54 7.51 5.44
CA ASP A 1032 15.24 8.17 5.66
C ASP A 1032 15.15 9.53 4.93
N ILE A 1033 16.25 10.06 4.37
CA ILE A 1033 16.20 11.26 3.53
C ILE A 1033 15.61 10.98 2.14
N PHE A 1034 15.69 9.73 1.67
CA PHE A 1034 15.20 9.35 0.36
C PHE A 1034 13.68 9.55 0.22
N PRO A 1035 12.83 9.05 1.16
CA PRO A 1035 11.40 9.36 1.15
C PRO A 1035 11.10 10.86 1.17
N MET A 1036 11.86 11.66 1.94
CA MET A 1036 11.68 13.12 2.00
C MET A 1036 11.91 13.77 0.64
N MET A 1037 13.04 13.46 -0.02
CA MET A 1037 13.38 14.03 -1.32
C MET A 1037 12.44 13.56 -2.43
N CYS A 1038 12.07 12.28 -2.43
CA CYS A 1038 11.07 11.76 -3.37
C CYS A 1038 9.71 12.44 -3.20
N THR A 1039 9.26 12.63 -1.96
CA THR A 1039 8.00 13.34 -1.68
C THR A 1039 8.08 14.78 -2.17
N LEU A 1040 9.16 15.50 -1.85
CA LEU A 1040 9.33 16.90 -2.25
C LEU A 1040 9.33 17.05 -3.77
N VAL A 1041 10.10 16.24 -4.50
CA VAL A 1041 10.18 16.30 -5.97
C VAL A 1041 8.86 15.89 -6.61
N ALA A 1042 8.23 14.81 -6.14
CA ALA A 1042 6.95 14.37 -6.68
C ALA A 1042 5.83 15.41 -6.44
N CYS A 1043 5.82 16.08 -5.29
CA CYS A 1043 4.87 17.15 -4.99
C CYS A 1043 5.04 18.38 -5.90
N LEU A 1044 6.28 18.71 -6.29
CA LEU A 1044 6.56 19.84 -7.18
C LEU A 1044 6.25 19.54 -8.65
N LEU A 1045 6.45 18.29 -9.10
CA LEU A 1045 6.32 17.91 -10.52
C LEU A 1045 4.96 17.32 -10.88
N LEU A 1046 4.36 16.53 -9.98
CA LEU A 1046 3.11 15.81 -10.24
C LEU A 1046 1.91 16.46 -9.52
N GLY A 1047 2.13 17.54 -8.77
CA GLY A 1047 1.13 18.13 -7.88
C GLY A 1047 1.18 17.57 -6.45
N LEU A 1048 0.65 18.35 -5.51
CA LEU A 1048 0.75 18.05 -4.07
C LEU A 1048 0.04 16.74 -3.69
N GLU A 1049 -1.08 16.45 -4.33
CA GLU A 1049 -1.89 15.25 -4.07
C GLU A 1049 -1.12 13.96 -4.39
N TYR A 1050 -0.65 13.86 -5.63
CA TYR A 1050 0.07 12.70 -6.12
C TYR A 1050 1.43 12.57 -5.42
N GLY A 1051 2.12 13.68 -5.18
CA GLY A 1051 3.41 13.66 -4.51
C GLY A 1051 3.36 13.12 -3.07
N MET A 1052 2.29 13.43 -2.33
CA MET A 1052 2.10 12.89 -0.98
C MET A 1052 1.80 11.39 -1.00
N ILE A 1053 0.93 10.94 -1.90
CA ILE A 1053 0.61 9.51 -2.07
C ILE A 1053 1.87 8.72 -2.44
N VAL A 1054 2.70 9.25 -3.35
CA VAL A 1054 3.99 8.65 -3.72
C VAL A 1054 4.91 8.58 -2.51
N GLY A 1055 5.01 9.65 -1.71
CA GLY A 1055 5.81 9.68 -0.49
C GLY A 1055 5.41 8.63 0.54
N ILE A 1056 4.11 8.56 0.86
CA ILE A 1056 3.54 7.53 1.75
C ILE A 1056 3.78 6.14 1.18
N GLY A 1057 3.52 5.95 -0.12
CA GLY A 1057 3.71 4.67 -0.82
C GLY A 1057 5.14 4.16 -0.76
N ILE A 1058 6.14 5.02 -1.02
CA ILE A 1058 7.56 4.68 -0.89
C ILE A 1058 7.89 4.26 0.55
N ASN A 1059 7.41 5.02 1.52
CA ASN A 1059 7.69 4.76 2.93
C ASN A 1059 7.03 3.45 3.43
N VAL A 1060 5.80 3.17 3.00
CA VAL A 1060 5.13 1.88 3.24
C VAL A 1060 5.89 0.75 2.52
N CYS A 1061 6.34 0.95 1.29
CA CYS A 1061 7.13 -0.05 0.56
C CYS A 1061 8.44 -0.39 1.28
N ILE A 1062 9.13 0.59 1.87
CA ILE A 1062 10.34 0.36 2.68
C ILE A 1062 10.02 -0.51 3.90
N VAL A 1063 8.92 -0.22 4.62
CA VAL A 1063 8.46 -1.01 5.76
C VAL A 1063 8.10 -2.43 5.34
N LEU A 1064 7.31 -2.58 4.27
CA LEU A 1064 6.93 -3.88 3.72
C LEU A 1064 8.16 -4.68 3.28
N TYR A 1065 9.15 -4.03 2.66
CA TYR A 1065 10.40 -4.68 2.29
C TYR A 1065 11.13 -5.25 3.52
N GLN A 1066 11.26 -4.46 4.59
CA GLN A 1066 11.88 -4.89 5.84
C GLN A 1066 11.11 -6.05 6.49
N ILE A 1067 9.78 -5.98 6.51
CA ILE A 1067 8.92 -7.06 7.05
C ILE A 1067 9.07 -8.35 6.23
N SER A 1068 9.16 -8.26 4.90
CA SER A 1068 9.27 -9.44 4.02
C SER A 1068 10.63 -10.12 4.07
N ARG A 1069 11.67 -9.43 4.55
CA ARG A 1069 13.06 -9.90 4.59
C ARG A 1069 13.68 -9.71 5.99
N PRO A 1070 13.17 -10.42 7.01
CA PRO A 1070 13.73 -10.37 8.36
C PRO A 1070 15.20 -10.82 8.35
N SER A 1071 15.99 -10.34 9.31
CA SER A 1071 17.36 -10.80 9.43
C SER A 1071 17.37 -12.18 10.09
N ILE A 1072 18.09 -13.12 9.49
CA ILE A 1072 18.13 -14.51 9.94
C ILE A 1072 19.57 -14.80 10.34
N GLU A 1073 19.79 -14.96 11.64
CA GLU A 1073 21.07 -15.40 12.17
C GLU A 1073 21.14 -16.93 12.10
N SER A 1074 22.18 -17.45 11.46
CA SER A 1074 22.46 -18.88 11.40
C SER A 1074 23.69 -19.18 12.26
N VAL A 1075 23.50 -19.96 13.31
CA VAL A 1075 24.57 -20.40 14.22
C VAL A 1075 24.78 -21.89 14.01
N LEU A 1076 26.05 -22.30 13.87
CA LEU A 1076 26.42 -23.69 13.68
C LEU A 1076 27.05 -24.19 14.98
N LEU A 1077 26.38 -25.15 15.62
CA LEU A 1077 26.80 -25.75 16.88
C LEU A 1077 27.33 -27.16 16.63
N THR A 1078 28.39 -27.53 17.35
CA THR A 1078 28.92 -28.89 17.35
C THR A 1078 28.70 -29.48 18.74
N ILE A 1079 27.85 -30.50 18.84
CA ILE A 1079 27.51 -31.16 20.10
C ILE A 1079 27.77 -32.66 19.93
N ASP A 1080 28.62 -33.24 20.79
CA ASP A 1080 28.99 -34.66 20.77
C ASP A 1080 29.42 -35.18 19.38
N GLY A 1081 30.13 -34.34 18.61
CA GLY A 1081 30.61 -34.66 17.25
C GLY A 1081 29.58 -34.46 16.13
N ASN A 1082 28.33 -34.10 16.45
CA ASN A 1082 27.28 -33.84 15.46
C ASN A 1082 27.11 -32.34 15.15
N CYS A 1083 26.97 -32.02 13.87
CA CYS A 1083 26.68 -30.69 13.32
C CYS A 1083 25.20 -30.36 13.50
N VAL A 1084 24.90 -29.28 14.22
CA VAL A 1084 23.54 -28.74 14.40
C VAL A 1084 23.47 -27.33 13.86
N LEU A 1085 22.50 -27.09 12.97
CA LEU A 1085 22.24 -25.77 12.41
C LEU A 1085 21.09 -25.10 13.18
N VAL A 1086 21.39 -24.06 13.94
CA VAL A 1086 20.38 -23.23 14.61
C VAL A 1086 20.08 -22.02 13.75
N ILE A 1087 18.81 -21.83 13.44
CA ILE A 1087 18.31 -20.69 12.67
C ILE A 1087 17.42 -19.87 13.58
N GLN A 1088 17.78 -18.61 13.78
CA GLN A 1088 17.03 -17.66 14.61
C GLN A 1088 16.59 -16.47 13.74
N PRO A 1089 15.27 -16.34 13.45
CA PRO A 1089 14.73 -15.11 12.90
C PRO A 1089 14.67 -14.03 13.98
N ASP A 1090 14.96 -12.78 13.60
CA ASP A 1090 14.99 -11.63 14.51
C ASP A 1090 13.61 -11.02 14.82
N GLN A 1091 12.56 -11.46 14.11
CA GLN A 1091 11.21 -10.91 14.19
C GLN A 1091 10.15 -12.01 14.03
N SER A 1092 8.90 -11.67 14.35
CA SER A 1092 7.76 -12.57 14.15
C SER A 1092 7.51 -12.87 12.67
N LEU A 1093 6.96 -14.05 12.38
CA LEU A 1093 6.70 -14.48 11.01
C LEU A 1093 5.32 -14.02 10.54
N ILE A 1094 5.31 -13.41 9.36
CA ILE A 1094 4.12 -13.01 8.62
C ILE A 1094 4.15 -13.77 7.29
N TYR A 1095 3.00 -13.99 6.67
CA TYR A 1095 2.90 -14.71 5.38
C TYR A 1095 3.87 -14.22 4.31
N SER A 1096 4.22 -12.93 4.28
CA SER A 1096 5.17 -12.37 3.32
C SER A 1096 6.63 -12.79 3.58
N SER A 1097 6.99 -13.07 4.83
CA SER A 1097 8.35 -13.46 5.23
C SER A 1097 8.55 -14.98 5.31
N ALA A 1098 7.48 -15.77 5.40
CA ALA A 1098 7.53 -17.22 5.51
C ALA A 1098 8.32 -17.89 4.37
N GLU A 1099 8.05 -17.52 3.12
CA GLU A 1099 8.72 -18.10 1.96
C GLU A 1099 10.23 -17.76 1.93
N TYR A 1100 10.57 -16.56 2.43
CA TYR A 1100 11.97 -16.15 2.56
C TYR A 1100 12.70 -16.97 3.62
N LEU A 1101 12.08 -17.20 4.78
CA LEU A 1101 12.62 -18.06 5.83
C LEU A 1101 12.88 -19.47 5.29
N LYS A 1102 11.89 -20.06 4.62
CA LYS A 1102 12.02 -21.38 3.98
C LYS A 1102 13.21 -21.43 3.02
N HIS A 1103 13.31 -20.45 2.12
CA HIS A 1103 14.42 -20.39 1.16
C HIS A 1103 15.79 -20.26 1.84
N GLN A 1104 15.90 -19.41 2.87
CA GLN A 1104 17.16 -19.25 3.59
C GLN A 1104 17.53 -20.49 4.40
N LEU A 1105 16.56 -21.15 5.03
CA LEU A 1105 16.77 -22.40 5.73
C LEU A 1105 17.29 -23.48 4.79
N LEU A 1106 16.62 -23.71 3.65
CA LEU A 1106 17.04 -24.70 2.67
C LEU A 1106 18.41 -24.37 2.07
N LYS A 1107 18.71 -23.08 1.85
CA LYS A 1107 20.02 -22.63 1.34
C LYS A 1107 21.14 -22.88 2.34
N GLN A 1108 20.93 -22.60 3.63
CA GLN A 1108 21.92 -22.84 4.67
C GLN A 1108 22.08 -24.35 4.94
N ALA A 1109 20.97 -25.10 4.91
CA ALA A 1109 20.98 -26.55 4.98
C ALA A 1109 21.75 -27.17 3.80
N ALA A 1110 21.59 -26.67 2.58
CA ALA A 1110 22.35 -27.16 1.43
C ALA A 1110 23.86 -26.86 1.53
N LYS A 1111 24.24 -25.77 2.22
CA LYS A 1111 25.63 -25.37 2.40
C LYS A 1111 26.35 -26.19 3.49
N HIS A 1112 25.61 -26.69 4.48
CA HIS A 1112 26.15 -27.38 5.65
C HIS A 1112 25.51 -28.76 5.80
N GLU A 1113 26.33 -29.82 5.86
CA GLU A 1113 25.88 -31.22 6.04
C GLU A 1113 25.42 -31.53 7.48
N CYS A 1114 24.64 -30.63 8.10
CA CYS A 1114 24.02 -30.89 9.39
C CYS A 1114 22.75 -31.76 9.22
N ARG A 1115 22.66 -32.86 9.99
CA ARG A 1115 21.48 -33.75 10.05
C ARG A 1115 20.33 -33.18 10.89
N ILE A 1116 20.64 -32.34 11.87
CA ILE A 1116 19.67 -31.72 12.79
C ILE A 1116 19.62 -30.22 12.52
N ILE A 1117 18.41 -29.72 12.30
CA ILE A 1117 18.12 -28.29 12.10
C ILE A 1117 17.20 -27.83 13.24
N VAL A 1118 17.59 -26.80 13.97
CA VAL A 1118 16.79 -26.21 15.04
C VAL A 1118 16.31 -24.83 14.60
N LEU A 1119 15.00 -24.62 14.64
CA LEU A 1119 14.37 -23.32 14.39
C LEU A 1119 13.95 -22.68 15.71
N ASP A 1120 14.69 -21.65 16.13
CA ASP A 1120 14.40 -20.87 17.33
C ASP A 1120 13.18 -19.95 17.07
N GLY A 1121 12.13 -20.15 17.85
CA GLY A 1121 10.87 -19.41 17.80
C GLY A 1121 10.67 -18.39 18.92
N SER A 1122 11.73 -17.99 19.63
CA SER A 1122 11.67 -17.03 20.73
C SER A 1122 11.03 -15.68 20.37
N HIS A 1123 11.11 -15.27 19.11
CA HIS A 1123 10.47 -14.05 18.58
C HIS A 1123 9.15 -14.33 17.81
N ILE A 1124 8.70 -15.59 17.75
CA ILE A 1124 7.51 -16.01 16.99
C ILE A 1124 6.30 -16.16 17.92
N ASN A 1125 5.52 -15.09 18.04
CA ASN A 1125 4.35 -15.04 18.94
C ASN A 1125 3.07 -15.59 18.31
N SER A 1126 2.88 -15.41 16.99
CA SER A 1126 1.69 -15.89 16.29
C SER A 1126 2.03 -16.29 14.86
N VAL A 1127 1.19 -17.14 14.28
CA VAL A 1127 1.37 -17.71 12.94
C VAL A 1127 0.04 -17.57 12.21
N ASP A 1128 0.06 -17.03 10.99
CA ASP A 1128 -1.11 -17.01 10.12
C ASP A 1128 -1.24 -18.30 9.30
N THR A 1129 -2.36 -18.46 8.61
CA THR A 1129 -2.66 -19.66 7.83
C THR A 1129 -1.65 -19.94 6.73
N THR A 1130 -1.12 -18.90 6.09
CA THR A 1130 -0.14 -19.04 5.00
C THR A 1130 1.22 -19.42 5.57
N VAL A 1131 1.67 -18.78 6.65
CA VAL A 1131 2.90 -19.17 7.36
C VAL A 1131 2.82 -20.63 7.81
N ALA A 1132 1.69 -21.05 8.39
CA ALA A 1132 1.50 -22.43 8.83
C ALA A 1132 1.67 -23.43 7.68
N LYS A 1133 1.10 -23.15 6.51
CA LYS A 1133 1.23 -24.01 5.31
C LYS A 1133 2.65 -24.04 4.75
N VAL A 1134 3.35 -22.90 4.78
CA VAL A 1134 4.77 -22.84 4.38
C VAL A 1134 5.64 -23.65 5.35
N LEU A 1135 5.37 -23.59 6.66
CA LEU A 1135 6.08 -24.39 7.67
C LEU A 1135 5.82 -25.90 7.51
N VAL A 1136 4.59 -26.31 7.20
CA VAL A 1136 4.27 -27.71 6.82
C VAL A 1136 5.16 -28.14 5.65
N SER A 1137 5.12 -27.40 4.55
CA SER A 1137 5.89 -27.72 3.36
C SER A 1137 7.40 -27.71 3.63
N MET A 1138 7.88 -26.79 4.45
CA MET A 1138 9.28 -26.72 4.84
C MET A 1138 9.72 -27.95 5.65
N THR A 1139 8.92 -28.38 6.62
CA THR A 1139 9.20 -29.60 7.39
C THR A 1139 9.24 -30.82 6.48
N GLN A 1140 8.27 -30.96 5.56
CA GLN A 1140 8.25 -32.05 4.59
C GLN A 1140 9.48 -32.05 3.68
N ASP A 1141 9.90 -30.89 3.17
CA ASP A 1141 11.09 -30.76 2.30
C ASP A 1141 12.39 -31.14 3.05
N VAL A 1142 12.47 -30.82 4.34
CA VAL A 1142 13.60 -31.19 5.20
C VAL A 1142 13.61 -32.69 5.51
N GLU A 1143 12.45 -33.27 5.83
CA GLU A 1143 12.30 -34.72 6.04
C GLU A 1143 12.62 -35.53 4.77
N HIS A 1144 12.20 -35.05 3.60
CA HIS A 1144 12.57 -35.66 2.30
C HIS A 1144 14.07 -35.64 2.03
N SER A 1145 14.82 -34.74 2.68
CA SER A 1145 16.28 -34.64 2.57
C SER A 1145 17.01 -35.49 3.63
N ASP A 1146 16.32 -36.40 4.32
CA ASP A 1146 16.81 -37.23 5.42
C ASP A 1146 17.42 -36.42 6.58
N ARG A 1147 16.80 -35.27 6.86
CA ARG A 1147 17.17 -34.36 7.96
C ARG A 1147 16.00 -34.19 8.91
N LYS A 1148 16.30 -33.96 10.18
CA LYS A 1148 15.29 -33.72 11.22
C LYS A 1148 15.25 -32.24 11.59
N ILE A 1149 14.06 -31.64 11.54
CA ILE A 1149 13.82 -30.28 12.02
C ILE A 1149 13.25 -30.31 13.45
N VAL A 1150 13.58 -29.31 14.27
CA VAL A 1150 13.06 -29.15 15.64
C VAL A 1150 12.64 -27.70 15.83
N TYR A 1151 11.45 -27.48 16.37
CA TYR A 1151 10.92 -26.15 16.69
C TYR A 1151 11.14 -25.87 18.18
N TRP A 1152 11.97 -24.88 18.51
CA TRP A 1152 12.42 -24.58 19.88
C TRP A 1152 11.89 -23.23 20.38
N LYS A 1153 11.37 -23.15 21.62
CA LYS A 1153 10.86 -21.90 22.26
C LYS A 1153 9.70 -21.18 21.52
N TRP A 1154 8.81 -21.95 20.90
CA TRP A 1154 7.64 -21.40 20.21
C TRP A 1154 6.51 -21.04 21.18
N SER A 1155 5.77 -19.96 20.91
CA SER A 1155 4.60 -19.57 21.70
C SER A 1155 3.45 -20.60 21.61
N ARG A 1156 2.62 -20.70 22.66
CA ARG A 1156 1.43 -21.58 22.64
C ARG A 1156 0.46 -21.26 21.49
N PRO A 1157 0.11 -19.98 21.21
CA PRO A 1157 -0.76 -19.65 20.07
C PRO A 1157 -0.22 -20.11 18.72
N ALA A 1158 1.09 -20.01 18.49
CA ALA A 1158 1.74 -20.47 17.28
C ALA A 1158 1.68 -22.01 17.15
N GLN A 1159 1.99 -22.73 18.23
CA GLN A 1159 1.91 -24.20 18.27
C GLN A 1159 0.48 -24.70 18.00
N CYS A 1160 -0.53 -24.09 18.64
CA CYS A 1160 -1.93 -24.48 18.46
C CYS A 1160 -2.39 -24.33 17.00
N THR A 1161 -1.96 -23.28 16.30
CA THR A 1161 -2.32 -23.07 14.89
C THR A 1161 -1.73 -24.17 13.99
N LEU A 1162 -0.48 -24.57 14.22
CA LEU A 1162 0.20 -25.64 13.46
C LEU A 1162 -0.42 -27.02 13.74
N LEU A 1163 -0.71 -27.32 15.01
CA LEU A 1163 -1.35 -28.59 15.41
C LEU A 1163 -2.78 -28.73 14.88
N ARG A 1164 -3.51 -27.62 14.72
CA ARG A 1164 -4.86 -27.62 14.11
C ARG A 1164 -4.82 -27.88 12.60
N LEU A 1165 -3.75 -27.48 11.92
CA LEU A 1165 -3.58 -27.70 10.49
C LEU A 1165 -3.16 -29.15 10.21
N GLU A 1166 -2.06 -29.61 10.81
CA GLU A 1166 -1.54 -30.96 10.57
C GLU A 1166 -0.96 -31.57 11.86
N ARG A 1167 -1.84 -32.22 12.63
CA ARG A 1167 -1.50 -32.77 13.94
C ARG A 1167 -0.38 -33.82 13.89
N THR A 1168 -0.43 -34.73 12.91
CA THR A 1168 0.50 -35.86 12.80
C THR A 1168 1.95 -35.42 12.61
N LEU A 1169 2.15 -34.34 11.85
CA LEU A 1169 3.48 -33.86 11.49
C LEU A 1169 4.12 -33.07 12.63
N PHE A 1170 3.37 -32.26 13.38
CA PHE A 1170 3.94 -31.37 14.41
C PHE A 1170 3.93 -31.90 15.84
N GLN A 1171 3.22 -32.99 16.14
CA GLN A 1171 3.04 -33.47 17.52
C GLN A 1171 4.35 -33.79 18.25
N ASN A 1172 5.39 -34.21 17.53
CA ASN A 1172 6.69 -34.64 18.10
C ASN A 1172 7.86 -33.69 17.79
N VAL A 1173 7.59 -32.52 17.20
CA VAL A 1173 8.63 -31.63 16.64
C VAL A 1173 8.85 -30.39 17.51
N PHE A 1174 7.89 -30.06 18.38
CA PHE A 1174 8.05 -28.98 19.35
C PHE A 1174 8.80 -29.45 20.59
N SER A 1175 9.75 -28.63 21.04
CA SER A 1175 10.38 -28.82 22.35
C SER A 1175 10.18 -27.59 23.24
N SER A 1176 9.75 -27.86 24.48
CA SER A 1176 9.52 -26.87 25.53
C SER A 1176 10.72 -26.72 26.48
N GLU A 1177 11.81 -27.47 26.27
CA GLU A 1177 12.97 -27.43 27.17
C GLU A 1177 13.79 -26.15 27.00
N GLU A 1178 14.25 -25.57 28.12
CA GLU A 1178 15.00 -24.30 28.13
C GLU A 1178 16.43 -24.43 27.58
N LYS A 1179 17.03 -25.62 27.64
CA LYS A 1179 18.42 -25.90 27.23
C LYS A 1179 18.46 -26.71 25.94
N ILE A 1180 19.13 -26.17 24.94
CA ILE A 1180 19.26 -26.78 23.60
C ILE A 1180 20.02 -28.13 23.65
N ASP A 1181 20.92 -28.30 24.62
CA ASP A 1181 21.80 -29.47 24.75
C ASP A 1181 21.07 -30.75 25.11
N VAL A 1182 20.04 -30.65 25.96
CA VAL A 1182 19.26 -31.81 26.41
C VAL A 1182 18.42 -32.33 25.27
N ILE A 1183 17.79 -31.42 24.52
CA ILE A 1183 17.00 -31.71 23.31
C ILE A 1183 17.86 -32.45 22.28
N ILE A 1184 19.07 -31.95 22.02
CA ILE A 1184 19.95 -32.52 21.00
C ILE A 1184 20.49 -33.88 21.45
N LYS A 1185 20.83 -34.05 22.74
CA LYS A 1185 21.26 -35.35 23.29
C LYS A 1185 20.16 -36.41 23.23
N GLU A 1186 18.93 -36.06 23.55
CA GLU A 1186 17.77 -36.96 23.45
C GLU A 1186 17.51 -37.39 22.00
N LEU A 1187 17.62 -36.45 21.06
CA LEU A 1187 17.47 -36.73 19.62
C LEU A 1187 18.59 -37.60 19.05
N ILE A 1188 19.85 -37.36 19.46
CA ILE A 1188 20.99 -38.20 19.08
C ILE A 1188 20.83 -39.61 19.65
N HIS A 1189 20.39 -39.74 20.90
CA HIS A 1189 20.14 -41.03 21.53
C HIS A 1189 19.01 -41.81 20.81
N LEU A 1190 17.92 -41.13 20.42
CA LEU A 1190 16.82 -41.73 19.64
C LEU A 1190 17.25 -42.20 18.24
N GLN A 1191 18.16 -41.47 17.58
CA GLN A 1191 18.73 -41.88 16.28
C GLN A 1191 19.66 -43.09 16.42
N GLN A 1192 20.44 -43.15 17.50
CA GLN A 1192 21.33 -44.28 17.77
C GLN A 1192 20.56 -45.57 18.15
N THR A 1193 19.40 -45.46 18.81
CA THR A 1193 18.55 -46.62 19.12
C THR A 1193 17.75 -47.12 17.93
N THR A 1194 17.29 -46.24 17.03
CA THR A 1194 16.64 -46.66 15.76
C THR A 1194 17.64 -47.34 14.82
N ALA A 1195 18.86 -46.83 14.69
CA ALA A 1195 19.92 -47.47 13.90
C ALA A 1195 20.40 -48.83 14.47
N ARG A 1196 20.21 -49.07 15.78
CA ARG A 1196 20.50 -50.37 16.43
C ARG A 1196 19.35 -51.37 16.38
N GLY A 1197 18.13 -50.94 16.05
CA GLY A 1197 16.94 -51.80 15.95
C GLY A 1197 16.74 -52.44 14.57
N GLU A 1198 17.52 -52.03 13.56
CA GLU A 1198 17.52 -52.59 12.20
C GLU A 1198 18.79 -53.43 11.90
N ALA A 1199 19.60 -53.75 12.92
CA ALA A 1199 20.79 -54.60 12.80
C ALA A 1199 20.53 -56.04 13.26
#